data_AF-A0A2Z5RDB5-F1
#
_entry.id   AF-A0A2Z5RDB5-F1
#
_cell.length_a   1.000
_cell.length_b   1.000
_cell.length_c   1.000
_cell.angle_alpha   90.00
_cell.angle_beta   90.00
_cell.angle_gamma   90.00
#
_symmetry.space_group_name_H-M   'P 1'
#
loop_
_entity.id
_entity.type
_entity.pdbx_description
1 polymer ?
#
loop_
_entity_poly.entity_id
_entity_poly.type
_entity_poly.pdbx_seq_one_letter_code
_entity_poly.pdbx_strand_id
1 'polypeptide(L)'
;MKLLKTHPLLSLLNSYLIDSPQPVNISYLWNFGSLLGVCLVIQIITGITLAMHYTPSIDAAFISVEHIMRDVNYGWLIRYLHANTASFFFLFVYAHMARGLYYGSYRSPRVLVWSIGVVIFLVMIITAFLGYVLPYGQMSLWGATVITNLMSAIPWIGQDIVEFIWGGFSVSNATLNRFFSLHYLLPFVLAALIIMHMIALHESGSNNPVGVTGNLDRLAMHPYFIFKDLVTIVAFFLVLSLFVFYAPNVLGHSDNYIPANPMQTPASIVPEWYLLPFYAILRSIPNKLLGVLAMIAAILVLFLMPIVDLSRLRGNAFKPFSKIAFAVFAVNFLLLMWLGSQHVESPYVEIGQICTAYYFAHFLIIIPAVSVFENTLMDIALSENTNKQASTAVNLNPIINTPAINNKFRVLKGVRSYSNSKKTKVKSLTYYKLIIKEFVISLFKEIKFIVLNPVISLKKSFNILICNIKYIFKFKSYSVSLIIVSLGPRLATYSGAYASDYLANSPEYPLFIFFFYFFALITYFLFGLTLYQATLLILFAFKKGTIIQKGLAIIFFINSFTYVFAIINIFVDFNYYFSKYIITPVYCANDNIPSSPGLDPFNDHSGRGGFQPPVDINKEIKSGYDSAIKTFGGEEKTSVTERYSMAIGTGLCAKLAYQSNSKLAALGLGLGTAVSAVSATTEILDSFKTNYDENMKKSQ
;
A
#
# COMPACT_ATOMS: atom_id res chain seq x y z
N MET A 1 36.09 -23.38 -4.74
CA MET A 1 34.88 -22.57 -4.49
C MET A 1 35.12 -21.68 -3.27
N LYS A 2 34.51 -20.49 -3.18
CA LYS A 2 34.66 -19.58 -2.01
C LYS A 2 34.16 -20.27 -0.73
N LEU A 3 34.74 -19.93 0.42
CA LEU A 3 34.32 -20.45 1.74
C LEU A 3 32.81 -20.31 1.98
N LEU A 4 32.25 -19.16 1.58
CA LEU A 4 30.81 -18.87 1.62
C LEU A 4 29.95 -19.90 0.88
N LYS A 5 30.47 -20.63 -0.10
CA LYS A 5 29.73 -21.63 -0.86
C LYS A 5 30.00 -23.07 -0.40
N THR A 6 31.14 -23.31 0.25
CA THR A 6 31.57 -24.67 0.64
C THR A 6 31.24 -25.02 2.08
N HIS A 7 31.28 -24.04 3.00
CA HIS A 7 31.02 -24.29 4.41
C HIS A 7 29.52 -24.55 4.64
N PRO A 8 29.10 -25.65 5.29
CA PRO A 8 27.69 -26.05 5.41
C PRO A 8 26.74 -24.98 5.98
N LEU A 9 27.22 -24.16 6.92
CA LEU A 9 26.42 -23.07 7.49
C LEU A 9 26.45 -21.80 6.64
N LEU A 10 27.61 -21.48 6.04
CA LEU A 10 27.74 -20.24 5.27
C LEU A 10 27.12 -20.39 3.90
N SER A 11 27.03 -21.62 3.36
CA SER A 11 26.35 -21.91 2.11
C SER A 11 24.85 -21.62 2.18
N LEU A 12 24.21 -21.86 3.34
CA LEU A 12 22.83 -21.46 3.60
C LEU A 12 22.70 -19.93 3.60
N LEU A 13 23.57 -19.22 4.32
CA LEU A 13 23.57 -17.76 4.32
C LEU A 13 23.78 -17.21 2.90
N ASN A 14 24.71 -17.81 2.15
CA ASN A 14 25.00 -17.43 0.78
C ASN A 14 23.80 -17.65 -0.15
N SER A 15 23.13 -18.80 -0.08
CA SER A 15 21.99 -19.10 -0.95
C SER A 15 20.78 -18.21 -0.69
N TYR A 16 20.56 -17.78 0.56
CA TYR A 16 19.42 -16.94 0.92
C TYR A 16 19.70 -15.43 0.81
N LEU A 17 20.87 -14.95 1.26
CA LEU A 17 21.12 -13.50 1.44
C LEU A 17 22.15 -12.91 0.48
N ILE A 18 22.98 -13.73 -0.18
CA ILE A 18 24.05 -13.22 -1.07
C ILE A 18 23.71 -13.52 -2.53
N ASP A 19 23.78 -14.78 -2.92
CA ASP A 19 23.66 -15.22 -4.32
C ASP A 19 22.21 -15.53 -4.71
N SER A 20 21.24 -15.35 -3.81
CA SER A 20 19.83 -15.64 -4.10
C SER A 20 19.36 -14.85 -5.33
N PRO A 21 18.92 -15.50 -6.43
CA PRO A 21 18.56 -14.81 -7.65
C PRO A 21 17.16 -14.19 -7.54
N GLN A 22 17.10 -12.86 -7.47
CA GLN A 22 15.86 -12.10 -7.37
C GLN A 22 15.46 -11.51 -8.74
N PRO A 23 14.16 -11.42 -9.08
CA PRO A 23 13.72 -10.75 -10.30
C PRO A 23 14.08 -9.26 -10.23
N VAL A 24 14.65 -8.71 -11.31
CA VAL A 24 15.18 -7.34 -11.34
C VAL A 24 14.11 -6.27 -11.05
N ASN A 25 12.87 -6.54 -11.46
CA ASN A 25 11.77 -5.58 -11.42
C ASN A 25 10.92 -5.64 -10.13
N ILE A 26 11.35 -6.29 -9.05
CA ILE A 26 10.57 -6.27 -7.80
C ILE A 26 10.56 -4.87 -7.18
N SER A 27 9.37 -4.35 -6.84
CA SER A 27 9.17 -3.01 -6.27
C SER A 27 9.50 -2.97 -4.78
N TYR A 28 9.40 -1.81 -4.12
CA TYR A 28 9.56 -1.69 -2.66
C TYR A 28 8.50 -2.47 -1.85
N LEU A 29 7.40 -2.90 -2.48
CA LEU A 29 6.40 -3.75 -1.83
C LEU A 29 6.94 -5.15 -1.47
N TRP A 30 8.09 -5.57 -2.05
CA TRP A 30 8.77 -6.80 -1.66
C TRP A 30 9.56 -6.67 -0.35
N ASN A 31 9.89 -5.44 0.07
CA ASN A 31 10.66 -5.17 1.29
C ASN A 31 9.84 -5.40 2.57
N PHE A 32 8.50 -5.54 2.49
CA PHE A 32 7.72 -5.89 3.68
C PHE A 32 8.12 -7.23 4.28
N GLY A 33 8.70 -8.16 3.50
CA GLY A 33 9.24 -9.41 4.06
C GLY A 33 10.41 -9.18 5.03
N SER A 34 11.39 -8.36 4.63
CA SER A 34 12.55 -8.03 5.47
C SER A 34 12.14 -7.19 6.68
N LEU A 35 11.22 -6.22 6.51
CA LEU A 35 10.66 -5.43 7.61
C LEU A 35 9.95 -6.29 8.67
N LEU A 36 9.19 -7.32 8.27
CA LEU A 36 8.55 -8.25 9.19
C LEU A 36 9.58 -9.08 9.97
N GLY A 37 10.68 -9.49 9.32
CA GLY A 37 11.81 -10.14 10.00
C GLY A 37 12.45 -9.24 11.05
N VAL A 38 12.68 -7.96 10.73
CA VAL A 38 13.19 -6.96 11.68
C VAL A 38 12.22 -6.76 12.85
N CYS A 39 10.90 -6.65 12.58
CA CYS A 39 9.90 -6.54 13.64
C CYS A 39 9.94 -7.73 14.59
N LEU A 40 10.02 -8.97 14.09
CA LEU A 40 10.12 -10.14 14.95
C LEU A 40 11.36 -10.11 15.84
N VAL A 41 12.52 -9.72 15.30
CA VAL A 41 13.76 -9.62 16.09
C VAL A 41 13.61 -8.57 17.19
N ILE A 42 13.06 -7.39 16.88
CA ILE A 42 12.80 -6.35 17.89
C ILE A 42 11.86 -6.90 18.97
N GLN A 43 10.78 -7.60 18.60
CA GLN A 43 9.81 -8.14 19.55
C GLN A 43 10.43 -9.18 20.49
N ILE A 44 11.25 -10.09 19.96
CA ILE A 44 11.92 -11.11 20.78
C ILE A 44 12.91 -10.47 21.74
N ILE A 45 13.77 -9.57 21.26
CA ILE A 45 14.79 -8.92 22.10
C ILE A 45 14.11 -8.10 23.20
N THR A 46 13.20 -7.20 22.84
CA THR A 46 12.51 -6.35 23.82
C THR A 46 11.64 -7.16 24.76
N GLY A 47 10.94 -8.20 24.27
CA GLY A 47 10.11 -9.07 25.09
C GLY A 47 10.90 -9.85 26.13
N ILE A 48 12.05 -10.42 25.76
CA ILE A 48 12.94 -11.10 26.70
C ILE A 48 13.46 -10.13 27.76
N THR A 49 13.87 -8.91 27.36
CA THR A 49 14.34 -7.91 28.33
C THR A 49 13.24 -7.45 29.29
N LEU A 50 12.01 -7.26 28.79
CA LEU A 50 10.87 -6.92 29.65
C LEU A 50 10.52 -8.06 30.61
N ALA A 51 10.60 -9.32 30.15
CA ALA A 51 10.33 -10.50 30.97
C ALA A 51 11.27 -10.64 32.17
N MET A 52 12.48 -10.06 32.13
CA MET A 52 13.41 -10.04 33.28
C MET A 52 12.89 -9.20 34.46
N HIS A 53 11.91 -8.33 34.23
CA HIS A 53 11.37 -7.39 35.21
C HIS A 53 9.84 -7.54 35.43
N TYR A 54 9.17 -8.35 34.62
CA TYR A 54 7.72 -8.54 34.68
C TYR A 54 7.33 -9.68 35.63
N THR A 55 6.25 -9.50 36.40
CA THR A 55 5.71 -10.54 37.29
C THR A 55 4.31 -10.98 36.84
N PRO A 56 4.12 -12.25 36.40
CA PRO A 56 2.84 -12.75 35.91
C PRO A 56 1.89 -13.16 37.05
N SER A 57 1.52 -12.20 37.89
CA SER A 57 0.52 -12.33 38.97
C SER A 57 -0.52 -11.21 38.87
N ILE A 58 -1.79 -11.49 39.10
CA ILE A 58 -2.85 -10.45 38.99
C ILE A 58 -2.63 -9.28 39.96
N ASP A 59 -2.02 -9.54 41.11
CA ASP A 59 -1.74 -8.51 42.13
C ASP A 59 -0.55 -7.62 41.75
N ALA A 60 0.37 -8.14 40.92
CA ALA A 60 1.65 -7.50 40.64
C ALA A 60 1.87 -7.13 39.16
N ALA A 61 1.08 -7.66 38.22
CA ALA A 61 1.34 -7.51 36.79
C ALA A 61 1.33 -6.04 36.35
N PHE A 62 0.25 -5.32 36.67
CA PHE A 62 0.14 -3.89 36.35
C PHE A 62 1.26 -3.08 37.03
N ILE A 63 1.54 -3.35 38.31
CA ILE A 63 2.58 -2.67 39.08
C ILE A 63 3.98 -2.95 38.51
N SER A 64 4.26 -4.19 38.09
CA SER A 64 5.54 -4.57 37.49
C SER A 64 5.76 -3.90 36.12
N VAL A 65 4.70 -3.66 35.36
CA VAL A 65 4.79 -2.87 34.12
C VAL A 65 5.06 -1.39 34.44
N GLU A 66 4.45 -0.81 35.47
CA GLU A 66 4.77 0.55 35.91
C GLU A 66 6.19 0.65 36.49
N HIS A 67 6.67 -0.37 37.19
CA HIS A 67 8.06 -0.49 37.64
C HIS A 67 9.04 -0.46 36.46
N ILE A 68 8.77 -1.24 35.40
CA ILE A 68 9.55 -1.18 34.15
C ILE A 68 9.56 0.24 33.58
N MET A 69 8.41 0.91 33.58
CA MET A 69 8.29 2.27 33.04
C MET A 69 9.08 3.32 33.82
N ARG A 70 9.20 3.16 35.14
CA ARG A 70 9.64 4.24 36.05
C ARG A 70 11.00 3.99 36.67
N ASP A 71 11.31 2.75 37.01
CA ASP A 71 12.45 2.43 37.87
C ASP A 71 13.55 1.67 37.12
N VAL A 72 13.20 0.95 36.05
CA VAL A 72 14.19 0.26 35.20
C VAL A 72 14.83 1.25 34.25
N ASN A 73 16.17 1.30 34.23
CA ASN A 73 16.94 2.14 33.31
C ASN A 73 16.54 1.85 31.86
N TYR A 74 16.06 2.87 31.15
CA TYR A 74 15.50 2.77 29.79
C TYR A 74 14.33 1.78 29.64
N GLY A 75 13.70 1.33 30.73
CA GLY A 75 12.58 0.39 30.66
C GLY A 75 11.37 0.97 29.92
N TRP A 76 11.11 2.27 30.05
CA TRP A 76 10.10 2.98 29.24
C TRP A 76 10.36 2.88 27.73
N LEU A 77 11.62 2.99 27.31
CA LEU A 77 12.02 2.92 25.90
C LEU A 77 11.78 1.51 25.37
N ILE A 78 12.17 0.49 26.14
CA ILE A 78 12.00 -0.92 25.77
C ILE A 78 10.51 -1.27 25.69
N ARG A 79 9.69 -0.86 26.67
CA ARG A 79 8.24 -1.12 26.65
C ARG A 79 7.57 -0.42 25.46
N TYR A 80 7.90 0.84 25.19
CA TYR A 80 7.30 1.54 24.05
C TYR A 80 7.80 1.02 22.70
N LEU A 81 9.05 0.56 22.59
CA LEU A 81 9.52 -0.18 21.42
C LEU A 81 8.70 -1.45 21.21
N HIS A 82 8.49 -2.25 22.25
CA HIS A 82 7.71 -3.49 22.18
C HIS A 82 6.26 -3.23 21.72
N ALA A 83 5.57 -2.29 22.39
CA ALA A 83 4.18 -1.96 22.10
C ALA A 83 3.98 -1.32 20.71
N ASN A 84 4.79 -0.32 20.34
CA ASN A 84 4.64 0.34 19.04
C ASN A 84 5.10 -0.57 17.89
N THR A 85 6.17 -1.35 18.08
CA THR A 85 6.58 -2.33 17.07
C THR A 85 5.49 -3.38 16.84
N ALA A 86 4.66 -3.71 17.83
CA ALA A 86 3.59 -4.70 17.64
C ALA A 86 2.55 -4.16 16.64
N SER A 87 2.21 -2.87 16.75
CA SER A 87 1.38 -2.18 15.77
C SER A 87 2.03 -2.16 14.39
N PHE A 88 3.31 -1.78 14.27
CA PHE A 88 4.02 -1.80 12.99
C PHE A 88 4.11 -3.21 12.38
N PHE A 89 4.21 -4.25 13.22
CA PHE A 89 4.21 -5.63 12.77
C PHE A 89 2.89 -5.97 12.04
N PHE A 90 1.74 -5.57 12.59
CA PHE A 90 0.45 -5.73 11.91
C PHE A 90 0.28 -4.82 10.69
N LEU A 91 0.77 -3.59 10.75
CA LEU A 91 0.75 -2.71 9.57
C LEU A 91 1.50 -3.35 8.39
N PHE A 92 2.69 -3.86 8.64
CA PHE A 92 3.51 -4.50 7.62
C PHE A 92 2.95 -5.86 7.19
N VAL A 93 2.31 -6.62 8.07
CA VAL A 93 1.72 -7.91 7.66
C VAL A 93 0.51 -7.67 6.76
N TYR A 94 -0.31 -6.65 7.05
CA TYR A 94 -1.40 -6.25 6.17
C TYR A 94 -0.89 -5.76 4.82
N ALA A 95 0.17 -4.94 4.78
CA ALA A 95 0.78 -4.52 3.53
C ALA A 95 1.39 -5.70 2.74
N HIS A 96 2.04 -6.64 3.43
CA HIS A 96 2.62 -7.84 2.84
C HIS A 96 1.54 -8.76 2.24
N MET A 97 0.44 -8.99 2.96
CA MET A 97 -0.71 -9.77 2.50
C MET A 97 -1.42 -9.07 1.34
N ALA A 98 -1.65 -7.75 1.43
CA ALA A 98 -2.26 -6.95 0.36
C ALA A 98 -1.42 -7.01 -0.93
N ARG A 99 -0.09 -6.92 -0.83
CA ARG A 99 0.83 -7.16 -1.94
C ARG A 99 0.64 -8.57 -2.51
N GLY A 100 0.55 -9.59 -1.66
CA GLY A 100 0.34 -10.98 -2.06
C GLY A 100 -0.97 -11.17 -2.84
N LEU A 101 -2.05 -10.55 -2.36
CA LEU A 101 -3.37 -10.54 -3.00
C LEU A 101 -3.32 -9.82 -4.36
N TYR A 102 -2.69 -8.64 -4.42
CA TYR A 102 -2.63 -7.82 -5.63
C TYR A 102 -1.80 -8.47 -6.75
N TYR A 103 -0.61 -9.02 -6.43
CA TYR A 103 0.27 -9.63 -7.44
C TYR A 103 0.06 -11.13 -7.64
N GLY A 104 -0.97 -11.71 -7.02
CA GLY A 104 -1.29 -13.13 -7.20
C GLY A 104 -0.18 -14.05 -6.69
N SER A 105 0.52 -13.65 -5.62
CA SER A 105 1.64 -14.43 -5.05
C SER A 105 1.18 -15.72 -4.38
N TYR A 106 -0.12 -15.85 -4.08
CA TYR A 106 -0.75 -17.06 -3.55
C TYR A 106 -0.92 -18.17 -4.60
N ARG A 107 -0.76 -17.87 -5.89
CA ARG A 107 -0.98 -18.84 -6.96
C ARG A 107 0.16 -19.85 -7.06
N SER A 108 -0.15 -21.03 -7.59
CA SER A 108 0.84 -22.06 -7.95
C SER A 108 2.00 -21.46 -8.77
N PRO A 109 3.27 -21.78 -8.45
CA PRO A 109 3.72 -22.83 -7.51
C PRO A 109 3.85 -22.40 -6.04
N ARG A 110 3.46 -21.17 -5.66
CA ARG A 110 3.69 -20.60 -4.32
C ARG A 110 2.54 -20.82 -3.32
N VAL A 111 1.72 -21.85 -3.54
CA VAL A 111 0.59 -22.16 -2.65
C VAL A 111 1.06 -22.46 -1.23
N LEU A 112 2.14 -23.24 -1.09
CA LEU A 112 2.68 -23.58 0.23
C LEU A 112 3.18 -22.35 0.99
N VAL A 113 3.87 -21.43 0.30
CA VAL A 113 4.32 -20.14 0.87
C VAL A 113 3.14 -19.38 1.44
N TRP A 114 2.07 -19.25 0.67
CA TRP A 114 0.86 -18.56 1.10
C TRP A 114 0.18 -19.24 2.28
N SER A 115 0.00 -20.57 2.24
CA SER A 115 -0.61 -21.32 3.33
C SER A 115 0.16 -21.17 4.64
N ILE A 116 1.50 -21.27 4.60
CA ILE A 116 2.34 -21.01 5.78
C ILE A 116 2.19 -19.55 6.24
N GLY A 117 2.09 -18.60 5.31
CA GLY A 117 1.84 -17.18 5.61
C GLY A 117 0.52 -16.95 6.35
N VAL A 118 -0.56 -17.64 5.98
CA VAL A 118 -1.85 -17.57 6.70
C VAL A 118 -1.72 -18.16 8.11
N VAL A 119 -0.97 -19.26 8.29
CA VAL A 119 -0.69 -19.82 9.62
C VAL A 119 0.14 -18.86 10.46
N ILE A 120 1.17 -18.23 9.89
CA ILE A 120 1.96 -17.18 10.57
C ILE A 120 1.03 -16.06 11.05
N PHE A 121 0.13 -15.58 10.18
CA PHE A 121 -0.80 -14.51 10.54
C PHE A 121 -1.73 -14.89 11.71
N LEU A 122 -2.24 -16.12 11.74
CA LEU A 122 -3.03 -16.63 12.87
C LEU A 122 -2.21 -16.65 14.16
N VAL A 123 -0.99 -17.20 14.13
CA VAL A 123 -0.12 -17.26 15.31
C VAL A 123 0.27 -15.85 15.78
N MET A 124 0.49 -14.91 14.85
CA MET A 124 0.75 -13.50 15.17
C MET A 124 -0.42 -12.86 15.93
N ILE A 125 -1.66 -13.06 15.48
CA ILE A 125 -2.86 -12.58 16.18
C ILE A 125 -2.92 -13.14 17.60
N ILE A 126 -2.73 -14.45 17.76
CA ILE A 126 -2.76 -15.11 19.08
C ILE A 126 -1.66 -14.54 19.98
N THR A 127 -0.44 -14.40 19.45
CA THR A 127 0.71 -13.88 20.21
C THR A 127 0.45 -12.46 20.69
N ALA A 128 -0.05 -11.60 19.80
CA ALA A 128 -0.33 -10.21 20.13
C ALA A 128 -1.46 -10.06 21.16
N PHE A 129 -2.55 -10.80 21.00
CA PHE A 129 -3.64 -10.84 21.97
C PHE A 129 -3.14 -11.26 23.35
N LEU A 130 -2.37 -12.35 23.46
CA LEU A 130 -1.82 -12.80 24.73
C LEU A 130 -0.91 -11.75 25.37
N GLY A 131 -0.08 -11.06 24.57
CA GLY A 131 0.78 -9.98 25.02
C GLY A 131 0.01 -8.77 25.54
N TYR A 132 -1.10 -8.43 24.87
CA TYR A 132 -1.97 -7.33 25.28
C TYR A 132 -2.69 -7.57 26.61
N VAL A 133 -2.83 -8.84 27.03
CA VAL A 133 -3.40 -9.17 28.34
C VAL A 133 -2.41 -8.95 29.49
N LEU A 134 -1.10 -9.00 29.22
CA LEU A 134 -0.05 -8.98 30.26
C LEU A 134 0.05 -7.69 31.08
N PRO A 135 -0.19 -6.48 30.53
CA PRO A 135 -0.26 -5.27 31.35
C PRO A 135 -1.35 -5.30 32.42
N TYR A 136 -2.35 -6.17 32.26
CA TYR A 136 -3.46 -6.35 33.21
C TYR A 136 -4.18 -5.05 33.59
N GLY A 137 -4.38 -4.17 32.61
CA GLY A 137 -5.26 -3.01 32.71
C GLY A 137 -6.73 -3.37 32.41
N GLN A 138 -7.61 -2.37 32.41
CA GLN A 138 -9.04 -2.60 32.14
C GLN A 138 -9.29 -3.22 30.76
N MET A 139 -8.66 -2.71 29.70
CA MET A 139 -8.83 -3.27 28.36
C MET A 139 -8.23 -4.67 28.24
N SER A 140 -7.11 -4.94 28.93
CA SER A 140 -6.52 -6.27 29.02
C SER A 140 -7.49 -7.31 29.62
N LEU A 141 -8.06 -7.04 30.80
CA LEU A 141 -8.96 -7.99 31.48
C LEU A 141 -10.24 -8.23 30.69
N TRP A 142 -10.89 -7.16 30.25
CA TRP A 142 -12.18 -7.27 29.56
C TRP A 142 -12.01 -7.80 28.14
N GLY A 143 -10.93 -7.44 27.46
CA GLY A 143 -10.54 -8.04 26.19
C GLY A 143 -10.30 -9.54 26.32
N ALA A 144 -9.55 -9.98 27.35
CA ALA A 144 -9.36 -11.39 27.65
C ALA A 144 -10.71 -12.10 27.84
N THR A 145 -11.55 -11.56 28.72
CA THR A 145 -12.85 -12.13 29.08
C THR A 145 -13.75 -12.31 27.86
N VAL A 146 -13.90 -11.26 27.04
CA VAL A 146 -14.77 -11.29 25.85
C VAL A 146 -14.24 -12.27 24.81
N ILE A 147 -12.96 -12.19 24.45
CA ILE A 147 -12.37 -12.99 23.37
C ILE A 147 -12.36 -14.47 23.72
N THR A 148 -11.95 -14.86 24.94
CA THR A 148 -11.97 -16.28 25.32
C THR A 148 -13.40 -16.81 25.44
N ASN A 149 -14.36 -15.98 25.89
CA ASN A 149 -15.76 -16.38 26.01
C ASN A 149 -16.47 -16.51 24.65
N LEU A 150 -15.81 -16.18 23.54
CA LEU A 150 -16.29 -16.55 22.21
C LEU A 150 -16.31 -18.07 22.02
N MET A 151 -15.43 -18.81 22.70
CA MET A 151 -15.35 -20.28 22.61
C MET A 151 -16.56 -20.98 23.24
N SER A 152 -17.27 -20.35 24.20
CA SER A 152 -18.51 -20.91 24.74
C SER A 152 -19.67 -20.91 23.74
N ALA A 153 -19.49 -20.34 22.54
CA ALA A 153 -20.44 -20.51 21.45
C ALA A 153 -20.41 -21.94 20.86
N ILE A 154 -19.36 -22.73 21.09
CA ILE A 154 -19.26 -24.11 20.60
C ILE A 154 -20.30 -24.98 21.34
N PRO A 155 -21.21 -25.67 20.62
CA PRO A 155 -22.20 -26.53 21.25
C PRO A 155 -21.55 -27.64 22.09
N TRP A 156 -22.21 -27.98 23.21
CA TRP A 156 -21.85 -29.05 24.15
C TRP A 156 -20.57 -28.83 24.97
N ILE A 157 -19.43 -28.55 24.34
CA ILE A 157 -18.11 -28.49 24.99
C ILE A 157 -17.56 -27.07 25.18
N GLY A 158 -18.25 -26.04 24.69
CA GLY A 158 -17.73 -24.68 24.66
C GLY A 158 -17.42 -24.11 26.04
N GLN A 159 -18.27 -24.37 27.04
CA GLN A 159 -18.05 -23.88 28.40
C GLN A 159 -16.83 -24.55 29.05
N ASP A 160 -16.68 -25.87 28.89
CA ASP A 160 -15.51 -26.61 29.38
C ASP A 160 -14.20 -26.09 28.78
N ILE A 161 -14.21 -25.72 27.49
CA ILE A 161 -13.05 -25.10 26.82
C ILE A 161 -12.72 -23.74 27.44
N VAL A 162 -13.72 -22.91 27.72
CA VAL A 162 -13.50 -21.58 28.34
C VAL A 162 -12.91 -21.73 29.73
N GLU A 163 -13.48 -22.57 30.58
CA GLU A 163 -12.99 -22.81 31.94
C GLU A 163 -11.62 -23.50 31.93
N PHE A 164 -11.36 -24.38 30.95
CA PHE A 164 -10.03 -24.94 30.72
C PHE A 164 -9.02 -23.85 30.36
N ILE A 165 -9.35 -22.93 29.44
CA ILE A 165 -8.48 -21.81 29.03
C ILE A 165 -8.24 -20.88 30.22
N TRP A 166 -9.26 -20.58 31.02
CA TRP A 166 -9.10 -19.72 32.21
C TRP A 166 -8.35 -20.41 33.34
N GLY A 167 -8.51 -21.72 33.51
CA GLY A 167 -8.05 -22.43 34.70
C GLY A 167 -8.91 -22.13 35.93
N GLY A 168 -10.19 -21.87 35.73
CA GLY A 168 -11.14 -21.44 36.75
C GLY A 168 -12.40 -20.83 36.13
N PHE A 169 -13.24 -20.22 36.96
CA PHE A 169 -14.55 -19.70 36.55
C PHE A 169 -14.51 -18.33 35.87
N SER A 170 -13.37 -17.64 35.88
CA SER A 170 -13.17 -16.33 35.26
C SER A 170 -11.69 -16.09 34.97
N VAL A 171 -11.40 -15.03 34.21
CA VAL A 171 -10.03 -14.57 33.98
C VAL A 171 -9.39 -14.18 35.32
N SER A 172 -8.39 -14.95 35.74
CA SER A 172 -7.79 -14.87 37.07
C SER A 172 -6.27 -15.08 37.01
N ASN A 173 -5.63 -15.26 38.17
CA ASN A 173 -4.18 -15.50 38.27
C ASN A 173 -3.71 -16.68 37.43
N ALA A 174 -4.47 -17.78 37.43
CA ALA A 174 -4.14 -18.95 36.61
C ALA A 174 -4.14 -18.61 35.11
N THR A 175 -5.03 -17.74 34.67
CA THR A 175 -5.15 -17.30 33.26
C THR A 175 -3.99 -16.39 32.86
N LEU A 176 -3.61 -15.44 33.71
CA LEU A 176 -2.54 -14.50 33.40
C LEU A 176 -1.18 -15.21 33.33
N ASN A 177 -0.93 -16.15 34.25
CA ASN A 177 0.32 -16.90 34.31
C ASN A 177 0.55 -17.74 33.03
N ARG A 178 -0.46 -18.52 32.61
CA ARG A 178 -0.40 -19.30 31.36
C ARG A 178 -0.31 -18.42 30.11
N PHE A 179 -0.99 -17.27 30.08
CA PHE A 179 -0.94 -16.35 28.94
C PHE A 179 0.46 -15.77 28.79
N PHE A 180 1.14 -15.45 29.89
CA PHE A 180 2.55 -15.10 29.87
C PHE A 180 3.42 -16.23 29.31
N SER A 181 3.27 -17.46 29.81
CA SER A 181 4.05 -18.60 29.31
C SER A 181 3.85 -18.85 27.81
N LEU A 182 2.61 -18.77 27.32
CA LEU A 182 2.29 -18.92 25.91
C LEU A 182 2.79 -17.73 25.07
N HIS A 183 2.64 -16.51 25.56
CA HIS A 183 3.16 -15.31 24.88
C HIS A 183 4.68 -15.35 24.76
N TYR A 184 5.39 -15.92 25.72
CA TYR A 184 6.84 -16.13 25.65
C TYR A 184 7.21 -17.21 24.61
N LEU A 185 6.43 -18.29 24.54
CA LEU A 185 6.69 -19.43 23.64
C LEU A 185 6.43 -19.11 22.15
N LEU A 186 5.29 -18.49 21.84
CA LEU A 186 4.82 -18.35 20.47
C LEU A 186 5.73 -17.53 19.52
N PRO A 187 6.47 -16.49 19.96
CA PRO A 187 7.47 -15.82 19.13
C PRO A 187 8.55 -16.76 18.57
N PHE A 188 8.94 -17.80 19.32
CA PHE A 188 9.89 -18.81 18.83
C PHE A 188 9.24 -19.77 17.83
N VAL A 189 7.96 -20.09 18.03
CA VAL A 189 7.16 -20.83 17.04
C VAL A 189 7.02 -20.01 15.75
N LEU A 190 6.81 -18.69 15.85
CA LEU A 190 6.81 -17.77 14.70
C LEU A 190 8.16 -17.77 13.99
N ALA A 191 9.28 -17.73 14.72
CA ALA A 191 10.60 -17.82 14.11
C ALA A 191 10.78 -19.13 13.29
N ALA A 192 10.34 -20.27 13.85
CA ALA A 192 10.36 -21.55 13.13
C ALA A 192 9.44 -21.55 11.89
N LEU A 193 8.23 -20.98 12.00
CA LEU A 193 7.30 -20.84 10.87
C LEU A 193 7.87 -19.94 9.77
N ILE A 194 8.57 -18.86 10.12
CA ILE A 194 9.22 -17.97 9.15
C ILE A 194 10.37 -18.70 8.43
N ILE A 195 11.16 -19.53 9.13
CA ILE A 195 12.17 -20.37 8.49
C ILE A 195 11.50 -21.29 7.45
N MET A 196 10.40 -21.96 7.82
CA MET A 196 9.64 -22.80 6.88
C MET A 196 9.05 -21.99 5.72
N HIS A 197 8.56 -20.78 5.98
CA HIS A 197 8.04 -19.87 4.95
C HIS A 197 9.13 -19.47 3.95
N MET A 198 10.34 -19.19 4.44
CA MET A 198 11.50 -18.85 3.61
C MET A 198 11.98 -20.06 2.80
N ILE A 199 12.00 -21.27 3.38
CA ILE A 199 12.31 -22.51 2.65
C ILE A 199 11.33 -22.70 1.48
N ALA A 200 10.03 -22.63 1.75
CA ALA A 200 9.01 -22.76 0.72
C ALA A 200 9.13 -21.66 -0.36
N LEU A 201 9.52 -20.44 0.03
CA LEU A 201 9.78 -19.35 -0.92
C LEU A 201 11.00 -19.63 -1.79
N HIS A 202 12.06 -20.18 -1.21
CA HIS A 202 13.33 -20.41 -1.89
C HIS A 202 13.21 -21.45 -3.02
N GLU A 203 12.36 -22.46 -2.85
CA GLU A 203 12.04 -23.47 -3.88
C GLU A 203 11.58 -22.85 -5.22
N SER A 204 10.73 -21.81 -5.16
CA SER A 204 10.14 -21.19 -6.36
C SER A 204 10.70 -19.78 -6.65
N GLY A 205 11.47 -19.21 -5.73
CA GLY A 205 11.89 -17.82 -5.71
C GLY A 205 10.75 -16.80 -5.55
N SER A 206 11.11 -15.51 -5.56
CA SER A 206 10.15 -14.41 -5.55
C SER A 206 9.32 -14.33 -6.83
N ASN A 207 8.04 -13.94 -6.70
CA ASN A 207 7.24 -13.42 -7.81
C ASN A 207 7.70 -12.00 -8.18
N ASN A 208 7.12 -11.39 -9.21
CA ASN A 208 7.40 -10.01 -9.62
C ASN A 208 6.13 -9.23 -10.02
N PRO A 209 6.19 -7.88 -10.15
CA PRO A 209 5.01 -7.05 -10.39
C PRO A 209 4.24 -7.34 -11.69
N VAL A 210 4.90 -7.88 -12.72
CA VAL A 210 4.25 -8.18 -14.01
C VAL A 210 3.64 -9.58 -14.06
N GLY A 211 3.91 -10.44 -13.07
CA GLY A 211 3.30 -11.76 -12.94
C GLY A 211 3.79 -12.82 -13.92
N VAL A 212 4.84 -12.54 -14.70
CA VAL A 212 5.47 -13.48 -15.65
C VAL A 212 6.74 -14.11 -15.06
N THR A 213 7.40 -15.02 -15.80
CA THR A 213 8.66 -15.62 -15.34
C THR A 213 9.74 -14.55 -15.15
N GLY A 214 10.40 -14.57 -14.00
CA GLY A 214 11.58 -13.74 -13.74
C GLY A 214 12.89 -14.44 -14.11
N ASN A 215 12.87 -15.66 -14.65
CA ASN A 215 14.09 -16.45 -14.86
C ASN A 215 14.99 -15.91 -15.97
N LEU A 216 14.44 -15.07 -16.86
CA LEU A 216 15.17 -14.45 -17.96
C LEU A 216 16.12 -13.35 -17.46
N ASP A 217 15.76 -12.68 -16.37
CA ASP A 217 16.51 -11.53 -15.85
C ASP A 217 16.49 -11.54 -14.32
N ARG A 218 17.64 -11.88 -13.74
CA ARG A 218 17.85 -12.04 -12.29
C ARG A 218 19.11 -11.30 -11.87
N LEU A 219 19.02 -10.63 -10.73
CA LEU A 219 20.17 -10.09 -10.02
C LEU A 219 20.34 -10.83 -8.69
N ALA A 220 21.58 -10.92 -8.22
CA ALA A 220 21.87 -11.45 -6.90
C ALA A 220 21.27 -10.55 -5.79
N MET A 221 20.91 -11.16 -4.66
CA MET A 221 20.40 -10.45 -3.48
C MET A 221 21.39 -9.40 -3.00
N HIS A 222 22.67 -9.77 -2.87
CA HIS A 222 23.75 -8.84 -2.59
C HIS A 222 24.43 -8.39 -3.90
N PRO A 223 24.70 -7.09 -4.10
CA PRO A 223 24.42 -5.98 -3.17
C PRO A 223 23.01 -5.39 -3.31
N TYR A 224 22.36 -5.59 -4.45
CA TYR A 224 21.21 -4.78 -4.89
C TYR A 224 20.06 -4.74 -3.88
N PHE A 225 19.55 -5.90 -3.49
CA PHE A 225 18.36 -6.00 -2.66
C PHE A 225 18.69 -5.83 -1.17
N ILE A 226 19.91 -6.13 -0.73
CA ILE A 226 20.38 -5.81 0.62
C ILE A 226 20.38 -4.30 0.87
N PHE A 227 20.97 -3.51 -0.02
CA PHE A 227 20.96 -2.04 0.12
C PHE A 227 19.56 -1.46 -0.07
N LYS A 228 18.74 -2.05 -0.95
CA LYS A 228 17.33 -1.66 -1.10
C LYS A 228 16.51 -1.93 0.17
N ASP A 229 16.71 -3.07 0.83
CA ASP A 229 16.08 -3.39 2.11
C ASP A 229 16.51 -2.42 3.20
N LEU A 230 17.80 -2.07 3.23
CA LEU A 230 18.36 -1.11 4.20
C LEU A 230 17.67 0.25 4.12
N VAL A 231 17.33 0.76 2.92
CA VAL A 231 16.57 2.01 2.76
C VAL A 231 15.25 1.96 3.54
N THR A 232 14.47 0.90 3.35
CA THR A 232 13.18 0.75 4.04
C THR A 232 13.33 0.48 5.54
N ILE A 233 14.39 -0.21 5.96
CA ILE A 233 14.68 -0.46 7.38
C ILE A 233 15.04 0.85 8.09
N VAL A 234 15.88 1.68 7.50
CA VAL A 234 16.22 3.01 8.06
C VAL A 234 14.98 3.90 8.13
N ALA A 235 14.16 3.91 7.06
CA ALA A 235 12.90 4.65 7.06
C ALA A 235 11.93 4.15 8.16
N PHE A 236 11.84 2.83 8.35
CA PHE A 236 11.05 2.24 9.43
C PHE A 236 11.54 2.69 10.81
N PHE A 237 12.85 2.62 11.09
CA PHE A 237 13.39 3.07 12.38
C PHE A 237 13.17 4.56 12.63
N LEU A 238 13.26 5.40 11.60
CA LEU A 238 12.93 6.82 11.71
C LEU A 238 11.48 7.01 12.13
N VAL A 239 10.53 6.37 11.44
CA VAL A 239 9.10 6.47 11.78
C VAL A 239 8.83 5.86 13.16
N LEU A 240 9.37 4.69 13.47
CA LEU A 240 9.21 4.05 14.78
C LEU A 240 9.70 4.97 15.90
N SER A 241 10.84 5.65 15.70
CA SER A 241 11.36 6.61 16.67
C SER A 241 10.39 7.77 16.94
N LEU A 242 9.68 8.26 15.91
CA LEU A 242 8.68 9.31 16.09
C LEU A 242 7.56 8.86 17.01
N PHE A 243 7.07 7.64 16.83
CA PHE A 243 6.05 7.05 17.70
C PHE A 243 6.61 6.85 19.10
N VAL A 244 7.77 6.20 19.26
CA VAL A 244 8.33 5.86 20.57
C VAL A 244 8.68 7.09 21.41
N PHE A 245 9.27 8.13 20.81
CA PHE A 245 9.75 9.31 21.56
C PHE A 245 8.70 10.42 21.67
N TYR A 246 7.82 10.61 20.67
CA TYR A 246 6.91 11.76 20.62
C TYR A 246 5.43 11.40 20.73
N ALA A 247 5.03 10.19 20.36
CA ALA A 247 3.62 9.77 20.38
C ALA A 247 3.42 8.31 20.86
N PRO A 248 4.01 7.88 21.99
CA PRO A 248 4.15 6.46 22.33
C PRO A 248 2.84 5.73 22.62
N ASN A 249 1.79 6.49 22.94
CA ASN A 249 0.48 5.98 23.34
C ASN A 249 -0.60 6.15 22.26
N VAL A 250 -0.30 6.76 21.12
CA VAL A 250 -1.32 7.10 20.10
C VAL A 250 -1.99 5.87 19.47
N LEU A 251 -1.27 4.74 19.42
CA LEU A 251 -1.77 3.47 18.88
C LEU A 251 -2.38 2.55 19.95
N GLY A 252 -2.35 2.96 21.22
CA GLY A 252 -2.89 2.23 22.37
C GLY A 252 -4.25 2.77 22.82
N HIS A 253 -4.72 2.29 23.98
CA HIS A 253 -5.97 2.74 24.60
C HIS A 253 -5.68 3.27 26.01
N SER A 254 -6.23 4.45 26.34
CA SER A 254 -6.03 5.12 27.64
C SER A 254 -6.46 4.26 28.82
N ASP A 255 -7.59 3.56 28.71
CA ASP A 255 -8.13 2.73 29.77
C ASP A 255 -7.21 1.57 30.17
N ASN A 256 -6.23 1.20 29.34
CA ASN A 256 -5.24 0.20 29.72
C ASN A 256 -4.17 0.74 30.69
N TYR A 257 -4.23 2.02 31.05
CA TYR A 257 -3.52 2.63 32.18
C TYR A 257 -4.35 2.66 33.47
N ILE A 258 -5.57 2.12 33.45
CA ILE A 258 -6.37 1.90 34.65
C ILE A 258 -6.21 0.43 35.07
N PRO A 259 -5.83 0.15 36.33
CA PRO A 259 -5.75 -1.23 36.82
C PRO A 259 -7.05 -2.00 36.58
N ALA A 260 -6.93 -3.27 36.22
CA ALA A 260 -8.09 -4.11 35.96
C ALA A 260 -9.03 -4.20 37.18
N ASN A 261 -10.32 -3.98 36.95
CA ASN A 261 -11.37 -4.15 37.95
C ASN A 261 -12.44 -5.12 37.41
N PRO A 262 -12.50 -6.37 37.90
CA PRO A 262 -13.50 -7.35 37.47
C PRO A 262 -14.95 -6.94 37.72
N MET A 263 -15.19 -5.97 38.60
CA MET A 263 -16.54 -5.49 38.95
C MET A 263 -16.99 -4.29 38.10
N GLN A 264 -16.13 -3.76 37.23
CA GLN A 264 -16.43 -2.57 36.43
C GLN A 264 -15.97 -2.72 34.99
N THR A 265 -16.93 -2.91 34.08
CA THR A 265 -16.70 -2.84 32.63
C THR A 265 -16.53 -1.39 32.16
N PRO A 266 -15.49 -1.07 31.38
CA PRO A 266 -15.37 0.23 30.70
C PRO A 266 -16.58 0.51 29.81
N ALA A 267 -16.89 1.80 29.60
CA ALA A 267 -18.04 2.22 28.79
C ALA A 267 -17.92 1.79 27.32
N SER A 268 -16.69 1.71 26.78
CA SER A 268 -16.41 1.24 25.42
C SER A 268 -15.24 0.25 25.44
N ILE A 269 -15.54 -1.05 25.42
CA ILE A 269 -14.53 -2.10 25.24
C ILE A 269 -14.25 -2.22 23.74
N VAL A 270 -13.02 -1.89 23.34
CA VAL A 270 -12.58 -1.93 21.94
C VAL A 270 -11.21 -2.63 21.89
N PRO A 271 -11.05 -3.66 21.03
CA PRO A 271 -9.75 -4.30 20.87
C PRO A 271 -8.78 -3.36 20.11
N GLU A 272 -7.51 -3.71 20.10
CA GLU A 272 -6.48 -2.93 19.41
C GLU A 272 -6.77 -2.82 17.92
N TRP A 273 -6.30 -1.71 17.31
CA TRP A 273 -6.72 -1.28 15.99
C TRP A 273 -6.56 -2.37 14.91
N TYR A 274 -5.54 -3.21 15.02
CA TYR A 274 -5.27 -4.28 14.07
C TYR A 274 -6.30 -5.42 14.15
N LEU A 275 -7.07 -5.57 15.22
CA LEU A 275 -8.14 -6.57 15.34
C LEU A 275 -9.52 -6.04 14.96
N LEU A 276 -9.67 -4.71 14.83
CA LEU A 276 -10.95 -4.06 14.55
C LEU A 276 -11.70 -4.58 13.32
N PRO A 277 -11.07 -4.90 12.17
CA PRO A 277 -11.80 -5.42 11.02
C PRO A 277 -12.53 -6.74 11.32
N PHE A 278 -11.88 -7.62 12.07
CA PHE A 278 -12.44 -8.92 12.45
C PHE A 278 -13.50 -8.76 13.55
N TYR A 279 -13.27 -7.84 14.48
CA TYR A 279 -14.26 -7.46 15.49
C TYR A 279 -15.53 -6.86 14.85
N ALA A 280 -15.40 -6.03 13.82
CA ALA A 280 -16.53 -5.51 13.05
C ALA A 280 -17.33 -6.62 12.36
N ILE A 281 -16.65 -7.63 11.81
CA ILE A 281 -17.30 -8.80 11.20
C ILE A 281 -18.07 -9.62 12.26
N LEU A 282 -17.45 -9.88 13.42
CA LEU A 282 -18.06 -10.59 14.54
C LEU A 282 -19.41 -9.95 14.94
N ARG A 283 -19.39 -8.64 15.22
CA ARG A 283 -20.56 -7.89 15.71
C ARG A 283 -21.63 -7.59 14.65
N SER A 284 -21.30 -7.76 13.37
CA SER A 284 -22.26 -7.53 12.29
C SER A 284 -23.33 -8.63 12.24
N ILE A 285 -23.06 -9.80 12.82
CA ILE A 285 -23.97 -10.93 12.80
C ILE A 285 -24.71 -11.01 14.16
N PRO A 286 -26.05 -10.88 14.19
CA PRO A 286 -26.85 -10.88 15.43
C PRO A 286 -27.06 -12.30 15.97
N ASN A 287 -26.00 -13.11 16.01
CA ASN A 287 -25.99 -14.46 16.57
C ASN A 287 -24.57 -14.79 17.05
N LYS A 288 -24.44 -15.23 18.30
CA LYS A 288 -23.12 -15.49 18.92
C LYS A 288 -22.30 -16.51 18.12
N LEU A 289 -22.85 -17.68 17.83
CA LEU A 289 -22.14 -18.74 17.10
C LEU A 289 -21.78 -18.30 15.68
N LEU A 290 -22.74 -17.78 14.92
CA LEU A 290 -22.49 -17.36 13.53
C LEU A 290 -21.51 -16.17 13.45
N GLY A 291 -21.55 -15.25 14.41
CA GLY A 291 -20.57 -14.18 14.52
C GLY A 291 -19.15 -14.71 14.72
N VAL A 292 -18.97 -15.65 15.66
CA VAL A 292 -17.66 -16.29 15.92
C VAL A 292 -17.17 -17.05 14.68
N LEU A 293 -18.06 -17.82 14.04
CA LEU A 293 -17.72 -18.52 12.80
C LEU A 293 -17.33 -17.57 11.67
N ALA A 294 -18.03 -16.44 11.51
CA ALA A 294 -17.69 -15.45 10.49
C ALA A 294 -16.35 -14.77 10.79
N MET A 295 -16.08 -14.41 12.05
CA MET A 295 -14.79 -13.82 12.42
C MET A 295 -13.63 -14.76 12.07
N ILE A 296 -13.74 -16.05 12.40
CA ILE A 296 -12.73 -17.06 12.07
C ILE A 296 -12.66 -17.27 10.55
N ALA A 297 -13.82 -17.39 9.89
CA ALA A 297 -13.91 -17.55 8.43
C ALA A 297 -13.30 -16.36 7.67
N ALA A 298 -13.34 -15.14 8.23
CA ALA A 298 -12.73 -13.98 7.61
C ALA A 298 -11.20 -14.12 7.46
N ILE A 299 -10.54 -14.87 8.34
CA ILE A 299 -9.12 -15.18 8.19
C ILE A 299 -8.94 -16.43 7.32
N LEU A 300 -9.73 -17.48 7.57
CA LEU A 300 -9.59 -18.76 6.86
C LEU A 300 -9.94 -18.68 5.37
N VAL A 301 -10.76 -17.73 4.95
CA VAL A 301 -11.08 -17.51 3.53
C VAL A 301 -9.83 -17.27 2.68
N LEU A 302 -8.75 -16.78 3.28
CA LEU A 302 -7.47 -16.59 2.59
C LEU A 302 -6.88 -17.90 2.05
N PHE A 303 -7.13 -19.05 2.69
CA PHE A 303 -6.71 -20.35 2.16
C PHE A 303 -7.38 -20.70 0.83
N LEU A 304 -8.54 -20.12 0.53
CA LEU A 304 -9.27 -20.37 -0.72
C LEU A 304 -8.70 -19.57 -1.90
N MET A 305 -7.86 -18.56 -1.67
CA MET A 305 -7.31 -17.70 -2.72
C MET A 305 -6.71 -18.44 -3.92
N PRO A 306 -5.88 -19.48 -3.76
CA PRO A 306 -5.33 -20.24 -4.88
C PRO A 306 -6.37 -20.97 -5.74
N ILE A 307 -7.58 -21.18 -5.20
CA ILE A 307 -8.67 -21.92 -5.82
C ILE A 307 -9.66 -20.96 -6.50
N VAL A 308 -10.00 -19.84 -5.83
CA VAL A 308 -11.05 -18.91 -6.31
C VAL A 308 -10.58 -17.95 -7.41
N ASP A 309 -9.28 -17.69 -7.54
CA ASP A 309 -8.75 -16.87 -8.65
C ASP A 309 -8.65 -17.70 -9.94
N LEU A 310 -9.68 -17.59 -10.78
CA LEU A 310 -9.80 -18.29 -12.06
C LEU A 310 -9.08 -17.58 -13.21
N SER A 311 -8.37 -16.47 -12.96
CA SER A 311 -7.69 -15.70 -14.00
C SER A 311 -6.60 -16.56 -14.67
N ARG A 312 -6.35 -16.37 -15.97
CA ARG A 312 -5.18 -16.99 -16.63
C ARG A 312 -3.89 -16.20 -16.42
N LEU A 313 -4.01 -14.90 -16.15
CA LEU A 313 -2.88 -14.03 -15.81
C LEU A 313 -2.69 -13.99 -14.28
N ARG A 314 -1.44 -14.04 -13.84
CA ARG A 314 -1.09 -13.86 -12.42
C ARG A 314 -1.05 -12.37 -12.09
N GLY A 315 -1.73 -12.01 -10.99
CA GLY A 315 -1.70 -10.66 -10.43
C GLY A 315 -2.50 -9.64 -11.24
N ASN A 316 -2.72 -8.47 -10.66
CA ASN A 316 -3.70 -7.50 -11.14
C ASN A 316 -3.11 -6.41 -12.04
N ALA A 317 -1.79 -6.39 -12.27
CA ALA A 317 -1.11 -5.33 -13.02
C ALA A 317 -1.71 -5.04 -14.41
N PHE A 318 -2.23 -6.07 -15.10
CA PHE A 318 -2.84 -5.94 -16.43
C PHE A 318 -4.32 -6.35 -16.47
N LYS A 319 -4.99 -6.30 -15.32
CA LYS A 319 -6.39 -6.69 -15.14
C LYS A 319 -7.21 -5.53 -14.56
N PRO A 320 -7.73 -4.61 -15.41
CA PRO A 320 -8.36 -3.37 -14.95
C PRO A 320 -9.51 -3.58 -13.97
N PHE A 321 -10.37 -4.57 -14.21
CA PHE A 321 -11.51 -4.85 -13.33
C PHE A 321 -11.05 -5.50 -12.03
N SER A 322 -10.06 -6.41 -12.09
CA SER A 322 -9.45 -6.96 -10.87
C SER A 322 -8.77 -5.87 -10.02
N LYS A 323 -8.13 -4.86 -10.63
CA LYS A 323 -7.53 -3.72 -9.89
C LYS A 323 -8.60 -2.93 -9.14
N ILE A 324 -9.71 -2.61 -9.80
CA ILE A 324 -10.82 -1.88 -9.19
C ILE A 324 -11.42 -2.72 -8.05
N ALA A 325 -11.69 -4.00 -8.29
CA ALA A 325 -12.22 -4.89 -7.26
C ALA A 325 -11.31 -4.97 -6.02
N PHE A 326 -10.00 -5.05 -6.22
CA PHE A 326 -9.02 -5.03 -5.13
C PHE A 326 -9.01 -3.68 -4.38
N ALA A 327 -9.06 -2.55 -5.11
CA ALA A 327 -9.09 -1.23 -4.48
C ALA A 327 -10.34 -1.05 -3.61
N VAL A 328 -11.51 -1.47 -4.10
CA VAL A 328 -12.76 -1.44 -3.32
C VAL A 328 -12.66 -2.36 -2.11
N PHE A 329 -12.03 -3.53 -2.23
CA PHE A 329 -11.76 -4.41 -1.09
C PHE A 329 -10.85 -3.78 -0.04
N ALA A 330 -9.76 -3.13 -0.45
CA ALA A 330 -8.87 -2.44 0.47
C ALA A 330 -9.60 -1.33 1.24
N VAL A 331 -10.41 -0.53 0.54
CA VAL A 331 -11.26 0.49 1.18
C VAL A 331 -12.27 -0.14 2.13
N ASN A 332 -12.93 -1.24 1.74
CA ASN A 332 -13.87 -1.95 2.60
C ASN A 332 -13.19 -2.48 3.87
N PHE A 333 -11.96 -2.99 3.78
CA PHE A 333 -11.20 -3.44 4.94
C PHE A 333 -10.87 -2.29 5.90
N LEU A 334 -10.49 -1.12 5.38
CA LEU A 334 -10.27 0.09 6.18
C LEU A 334 -11.58 0.61 6.80
N LEU A 335 -12.70 0.50 6.09
CA LEU A 335 -14.02 0.83 6.64
C LEU A 335 -14.40 -0.13 7.78
N LEU A 336 -14.19 -1.43 7.63
CA LEU A 336 -14.38 -2.40 8.71
C LEU A 336 -13.50 -2.09 9.92
N MET A 337 -12.24 -1.69 9.69
CA MET A 337 -11.34 -1.25 10.75
C MET A 337 -11.94 -0.06 11.54
N TRP A 338 -12.44 0.95 10.83
CA TRP A 338 -13.07 2.11 11.47
C TRP A 338 -14.40 1.76 12.15
N LEU A 339 -15.26 0.95 11.52
CA LEU A 339 -16.54 0.52 12.08
C LEU A 339 -16.36 -0.31 13.35
N GLY A 340 -15.28 -1.08 13.44
CA GLY A 340 -14.92 -1.84 14.63
C GLY A 340 -14.73 -0.95 15.86
N SER A 341 -14.26 0.29 15.69
CA SER A 341 -14.10 1.23 16.81
C SER A 341 -15.35 2.04 17.15
N GLN A 342 -16.43 1.94 16.37
CA GLN A 342 -17.66 2.68 16.62
C GLN A 342 -18.59 1.95 17.60
N HIS A 343 -19.48 2.68 18.28
CA HIS A 343 -20.53 2.10 19.13
C HIS A 343 -21.53 1.27 18.31
N VAL A 344 -22.24 0.35 18.99
CA VAL A 344 -23.24 -0.55 18.35
C VAL A 344 -24.55 0.22 18.19
N GLU A 345 -24.55 1.19 17.28
CA GLU A 345 -25.68 2.08 17.03
C GLU A 345 -25.92 2.25 15.53
N SER A 346 -27.14 2.62 15.15
CA SER A 346 -27.45 2.98 13.76
C SER A 346 -26.80 4.33 13.41
N PRO A 347 -26.14 4.49 12.24
CA PRO A 347 -26.14 3.58 11.08
C PRO A 347 -24.93 2.62 11.02
N TYR A 348 -24.11 2.53 12.07
CA TYR A 348 -22.85 1.76 12.02
C TYR A 348 -23.07 0.25 11.94
N VAL A 349 -24.14 -0.25 12.55
CA VAL A 349 -24.51 -1.67 12.51
C VAL A 349 -24.83 -2.10 11.06
N GLU A 350 -25.67 -1.35 10.38
CA GLU A 350 -26.14 -1.64 9.02
C GLU A 350 -24.99 -1.50 8.02
N ILE A 351 -24.14 -0.48 8.17
CA ILE A 351 -22.95 -0.32 7.34
C ILE A 351 -21.97 -1.48 7.60
N GLY A 352 -21.77 -1.89 8.86
CA GLY A 352 -20.94 -3.04 9.22
C GLY A 352 -21.41 -4.34 8.56
N GLN A 353 -22.72 -4.59 8.53
CA GLN A 353 -23.33 -5.73 7.85
C GLN A 353 -23.07 -5.72 6.35
N ILE A 354 -23.23 -4.57 5.69
CA ILE A 354 -22.96 -4.42 4.26
C ILE A 354 -21.47 -4.65 3.98
N CYS A 355 -20.58 -4.06 4.78
CA CYS A 355 -19.13 -4.21 4.63
C CYS A 355 -18.67 -5.65 4.88
N THR A 356 -19.30 -6.35 5.83
CA THR A 356 -19.05 -7.77 6.12
C THR A 356 -19.51 -8.65 4.95
N ALA A 357 -20.71 -8.41 4.42
CA ALA A 357 -21.20 -9.12 3.25
C ALA A 357 -20.29 -8.89 2.04
N TYR A 358 -19.85 -7.66 1.81
CA TYR A 358 -18.88 -7.34 0.74
C TYR A 358 -17.54 -8.04 0.96
N TYR A 359 -17.02 -8.11 2.19
CA TYR A 359 -15.76 -8.78 2.50
C TYR A 359 -15.77 -10.23 2.02
N PHE A 360 -16.80 -11.00 2.37
CA PHE A 360 -16.93 -12.40 1.92
C PHE A 360 -17.26 -12.51 0.44
N ALA A 361 -18.15 -11.66 -0.07
CA ALA A 361 -18.49 -11.62 -1.49
C ALA A 361 -17.27 -11.32 -2.37
N HIS A 362 -16.31 -10.52 -1.88
CA HIS A 362 -15.07 -10.24 -2.60
C HIS A 362 -14.34 -11.53 -2.97
N PHE A 363 -14.09 -12.37 -1.97
CA PHE A 363 -13.35 -13.62 -2.15
C PHE A 363 -14.16 -14.70 -2.89
N LEU A 364 -15.43 -14.87 -2.51
CA LEU A 364 -16.22 -16.02 -2.96
C LEU A 364 -16.96 -15.78 -4.28
N ILE A 365 -17.25 -14.52 -4.62
CA ILE A 365 -18.10 -14.17 -5.78
C ILE A 365 -17.35 -13.25 -6.75
N ILE A 366 -16.84 -12.11 -6.26
CA ILE A 366 -16.29 -11.06 -7.12
C ILE A 366 -15.01 -11.52 -7.81
N ILE A 367 -14.04 -12.08 -7.08
CA ILE A 367 -12.79 -12.59 -7.68
C ILE A 367 -13.06 -13.63 -8.79
N PRO A 368 -13.81 -14.73 -8.56
CA PRO A 368 -14.07 -15.70 -9.62
C PRO A 368 -14.88 -15.10 -10.78
N ALA A 369 -15.89 -14.26 -10.51
CA ALA A 369 -16.69 -13.64 -11.57
C ALA A 369 -15.87 -12.68 -12.45
N VAL A 370 -15.12 -11.75 -11.83
CA VAL A 370 -14.29 -10.77 -12.53
C VAL A 370 -13.18 -11.45 -13.31
N SER A 371 -12.55 -12.49 -12.74
CA SER A 371 -11.47 -13.20 -13.43
C SER A 371 -11.97 -13.98 -14.66
N VAL A 372 -13.15 -14.61 -14.61
CA VAL A 372 -13.78 -15.24 -15.78
C VAL A 372 -14.18 -14.19 -16.82
N PHE A 373 -14.71 -13.05 -16.38
CA PHE A 373 -15.06 -11.96 -17.28
C PHE A 373 -13.83 -11.42 -18.03
N GLU A 374 -12.75 -11.10 -17.31
CA GLU A 374 -11.51 -10.62 -17.92
C GLU A 374 -10.87 -11.66 -18.84
N ASN A 375 -10.89 -12.95 -18.46
CA ASN A 375 -10.48 -14.02 -19.36
C ASN A 375 -11.30 -14.01 -20.66
N THR A 376 -12.61 -13.83 -20.57
CA THR A 376 -13.50 -13.83 -21.75
C THR A 376 -13.20 -12.65 -22.68
N LEU A 377 -12.96 -11.46 -22.10
CA LEU A 377 -12.54 -10.29 -22.87
C LEU A 377 -11.21 -10.52 -23.61
N MET A 378 -10.25 -11.18 -22.96
CA MET A 378 -8.98 -11.54 -23.59
C MET A 378 -9.18 -12.51 -24.76
N ASP A 379 -10.06 -13.51 -24.63
CA ASP A 379 -10.34 -14.47 -25.71
C ASP A 379 -10.97 -13.79 -26.93
N ILE A 380 -11.92 -12.87 -26.71
CA ILE A 380 -12.56 -12.10 -27.79
C ILE A 380 -11.50 -11.28 -28.52
N ALA A 381 -10.68 -10.52 -27.80
CA ALA A 381 -9.63 -9.68 -28.39
C ALA A 381 -8.60 -10.48 -29.21
N LEU A 382 -8.19 -11.66 -28.70
CA LEU A 382 -7.25 -12.53 -29.41
C LEU A 382 -7.89 -13.19 -30.64
N SER A 383 -9.19 -13.54 -30.57
CA SER A 383 -9.91 -14.13 -31.70
C SER A 383 -10.07 -13.14 -32.86
N GLU A 384 -10.36 -11.87 -32.57
CA GLU A 384 -10.45 -10.80 -33.57
C GLU A 384 -9.11 -10.52 -34.25
N ASN A 385 -8.02 -10.48 -33.48
CA ASN A 385 -6.68 -10.31 -34.03
C ASN A 385 -6.27 -11.46 -34.94
N THR A 386 -6.60 -12.70 -34.55
CA THR A 386 -6.34 -13.89 -35.38
C THR A 386 -7.12 -13.81 -36.69
N ASN A 387 -8.40 -13.42 -36.65
CA ASN A 387 -9.23 -13.26 -37.84
C ASN A 387 -8.75 -12.12 -38.73
N LYS A 388 -8.31 -11.00 -38.16
CA LYS A 388 -7.69 -9.88 -38.91
C LYS A 388 -6.41 -10.33 -39.61
N GLN A 389 -5.49 -10.98 -38.91
CA GLN A 389 -4.25 -11.51 -39.51
C GLN A 389 -4.52 -12.54 -40.62
N ALA A 390 -5.51 -13.42 -40.43
CA ALA A 390 -5.93 -14.34 -41.48
C ALA A 390 -6.48 -13.62 -42.71
N SER A 391 -7.28 -12.57 -42.52
CA SER A 391 -7.83 -11.77 -43.64
C SER A 391 -6.77 -10.96 -44.40
N THR A 392 -5.75 -10.42 -43.73
CA THR A 392 -4.61 -9.76 -44.40
C THR A 392 -3.71 -10.75 -45.11
N ALA A 393 -3.47 -11.94 -44.54
CA ALA A 393 -2.71 -13.00 -45.22
C ALA A 393 -3.43 -13.53 -46.47
N VAL A 394 -4.77 -13.57 -46.47
CA VAL A 394 -5.57 -13.95 -47.64
C VAL A 394 -5.54 -12.85 -48.72
N ASN A 395 -5.56 -11.56 -48.35
CA ASN A 395 -5.44 -10.45 -49.30
C ASN A 395 -4.03 -10.24 -49.87
N LEU A 396 -2.98 -10.81 -49.25
CA LEU A 396 -1.61 -10.84 -49.77
C LEU A 396 -1.36 -12.02 -50.74
N ASN A 397 -2.32 -12.92 -50.92
CA ASN A 397 -2.22 -14.09 -51.80
C ASN A 397 -2.99 -13.98 -53.14
N PRO A 398 -2.72 -12.97 -53.99
CA PRO A 398 -2.87 -13.15 -55.44
C PRO A 398 -1.56 -13.26 -56.22
N ILE A 399 -0.38 -13.02 -55.62
CA ILE A 399 0.85 -12.73 -56.42
C ILE A 399 1.94 -13.82 -56.39
N ILE A 400 1.87 -14.86 -55.55
CA ILE A 400 2.95 -15.87 -55.50
C ILE A 400 2.39 -17.28 -55.69
N ASN A 401 2.05 -17.61 -56.93
CA ASN A 401 1.94 -18.99 -57.41
C ASN A 401 3.29 -19.42 -58.00
N THR A 402 4.19 -19.95 -57.17
CA THR A 402 5.34 -20.73 -57.65
C THR A 402 5.38 -22.12 -57.00
N PRO A 403 5.78 -23.18 -57.73
CA PRO A 403 5.58 -24.58 -57.29
C PRO A 403 6.42 -25.01 -56.09
N ALA A 404 7.37 -24.18 -55.63
CA ALA A 404 8.33 -24.53 -54.58
C ALA A 404 7.74 -24.49 -53.14
N ILE A 405 6.59 -23.83 -52.93
CA ILE A 405 5.99 -23.67 -51.59
C ILE A 405 5.10 -24.87 -51.20
N ASN A 406 4.67 -25.69 -52.17
CA ASN A 406 3.79 -26.83 -51.91
C ASN A 406 4.45 -27.99 -51.15
N ASN A 407 5.78 -28.09 -51.14
CA ASN A 407 6.49 -29.13 -50.37
C ASN A 407 6.72 -28.77 -48.90
N LYS A 408 6.70 -27.48 -48.52
CA LYS A 408 6.83 -27.06 -47.11
C LYS A 408 5.51 -27.17 -46.33
N PHE A 409 4.36 -27.09 -47.02
CA PHE A 409 3.03 -27.29 -46.42
C PHE A 409 2.65 -28.76 -46.19
N ARG A 410 3.41 -29.72 -46.73
CA ARG A 410 3.15 -31.16 -46.52
C ARG A 410 3.62 -31.64 -45.14
N VAL A 411 4.55 -30.94 -44.49
CA VAL A 411 5.04 -31.25 -43.13
C VAL A 411 4.04 -30.80 -42.04
N LEU A 412 3.21 -29.78 -42.31
CA LEU A 412 2.18 -29.32 -41.37
C LEU A 412 0.88 -30.15 -41.39
N LYS A 413 0.71 -31.08 -42.35
CA LYS A 413 -0.42 -32.01 -42.37
C LYS A 413 -0.26 -33.22 -41.44
N GLY A 414 0.94 -33.48 -40.93
CA GLY A 414 1.21 -34.55 -39.95
C GLY A 414 0.64 -34.29 -38.54
N VAL A 415 0.26 -33.06 -38.21
CA VAL A 415 -0.24 -32.68 -36.87
C VAL A 415 -1.76 -32.84 -36.74
N ARG A 416 -2.47 -33.22 -37.82
CA ARG A 416 -3.94 -33.36 -37.81
C ARG A 416 -4.45 -34.65 -37.16
N SER A 417 -3.58 -35.59 -36.80
CA SER A 417 -3.97 -36.88 -36.20
C SER A 417 -4.25 -36.81 -34.68
N TYR A 418 -3.78 -35.77 -33.97
CA TYR A 418 -3.99 -35.64 -32.51
C TYR A 418 -5.27 -34.87 -32.11
N SER A 419 -6.09 -34.47 -33.09
CA SER A 419 -7.29 -33.62 -32.87
C SER A 419 -8.62 -34.38 -32.76
N ASN A 420 -8.64 -35.71 -32.96
CA ASN A 420 -9.90 -36.45 -33.00
C ASN A 420 -10.44 -36.90 -31.61
N SER A 421 -9.71 -36.70 -30.50
CA SER A 421 -10.23 -37.03 -29.15
C SER A 421 -11.01 -35.88 -28.47
N LYS A 422 -11.10 -34.69 -29.09
CA LYS A 422 -11.82 -33.53 -28.51
C LYS A 422 -13.27 -33.34 -28.99
N LYS A 423 -13.75 -34.11 -29.97
CA LYS A 423 -15.12 -33.95 -30.50
C LYS A 423 -16.24 -34.29 -29.51
N THR A 424 -15.96 -35.03 -28.44
CA THR A 424 -16.91 -35.29 -27.33
C THR A 424 -17.00 -34.14 -26.32
N LYS A 425 -16.06 -33.19 -26.29
CA LYS A 425 -16.09 -32.00 -25.39
C LYS A 425 -16.78 -30.77 -25.98
N VAL A 426 -17.11 -30.78 -27.28
CA VAL A 426 -17.72 -29.63 -27.97
C VAL A 426 -19.23 -29.52 -27.71
N LYS A 427 -19.90 -30.60 -27.29
CA LYS A 427 -21.33 -30.53 -26.91
C LYS A 427 -21.57 -29.86 -25.54
N SER A 428 -20.59 -29.84 -24.62
CA SER A 428 -20.76 -29.16 -23.32
C SER A 428 -20.55 -27.65 -23.39
N LEU A 429 -19.73 -27.16 -24.32
CA LEU A 429 -19.43 -25.72 -24.46
C LEU A 429 -20.65 -24.91 -24.94
N THR A 430 -21.51 -25.50 -25.76
CA THR A 430 -22.75 -24.87 -26.24
C THR A 430 -23.78 -24.73 -25.11
N TYR A 431 -23.80 -25.70 -24.19
CA TYR A 431 -24.69 -25.69 -23.02
C TYR A 431 -24.26 -24.63 -21.99
N TYR A 432 -22.95 -24.51 -21.72
CA TYR A 432 -22.41 -23.43 -20.87
C TYR A 432 -22.59 -22.03 -21.48
N LYS A 433 -22.49 -21.88 -22.81
CA LYS A 433 -22.78 -20.60 -23.48
C LYS A 433 -24.24 -20.17 -23.31
N LEU A 434 -25.19 -21.11 -23.32
CA LEU A 434 -26.61 -20.82 -23.08
C LEU A 434 -26.87 -20.44 -21.62
N ILE A 435 -26.30 -21.17 -20.66
CA ILE A 435 -26.44 -20.86 -19.22
C ILE A 435 -25.79 -19.52 -18.86
N ILE A 436 -24.60 -19.22 -19.40
CA ILE A 436 -23.93 -17.93 -19.19
C ILE A 436 -24.70 -16.80 -19.87
N LYS A 437 -25.29 -17.04 -21.05
CA LYS A 437 -26.14 -16.05 -21.72
C LYS A 437 -27.39 -15.75 -20.90
N GLU A 438 -28.08 -16.77 -20.39
CA GLU A 438 -29.26 -16.58 -19.53
C GLU A 438 -28.89 -15.94 -18.18
N PHE A 439 -27.77 -16.33 -17.57
CA PHE A 439 -27.26 -15.71 -16.34
C PHE A 439 -26.87 -14.24 -16.55
N VAL A 440 -26.18 -13.90 -17.64
CA VAL A 440 -25.84 -12.53 -18.01
C VAL A 440 -27.10 -11.72 -18.34
N ILE A 441 -28.09 -12.30 -19.02
CA ILE A 441 -29.38 -11.63 -19.30
C ILE A 441 -30.16 -11.41 -18.00
N SER A 442 -30.16 -12.37 -17.06
CA SER A 442 -30.81 -12.25 -15.75
C SER A 442 -30.12 -11.19 -14.89
N LEU A 443 -28.78 -11.20 -14.86
CA LEU A 443 -27.95 -10.21 -14.17
C LEU A 443 -28.14 -8.82 -14.78
N PHE A 444 -28.22 -8.68 -16.10
CA PHE A 444 -28.53 -7.41 -16.76
C PHE A 444 -29.97 -6.95 -16.51
N LYS A 445 -30.95 -7.86 -16.40
CA LYS A 445 -32.33 -7.51 -16.04
C LYS A 445 -32.45 -7.04 -14.60
N GLU A 446 -31.76 -7.69 -13.65
CA GLU A 446 -31.70 -7.27 -12.25
C GLU A 446 -30.93 -5.96 -12.07
N ILE A 447 -29.78 -5.78 -12.76
CA ILE A 447 -29.05 -4.51 -12.81
C ILE A 447 -29.94 -3.42 -13.42
N LYS A 448 -30.73 -3.72 -14.46
CA LYS A 448 -31.67 -2.75 -15.05
C LYS A 448 -32.82 -2.41 -14.10
N PHE A 449 -33.26 -3.32 -13.24
CA PHE A 449 -34.31 -3.08 -12.25
C PHE A 449 -33.80 -2.30 -11.02
N ILE A 450 -32.58 -2.59 -10.57
CA ILE A 450 -31.94 -1.99 -9.39
C ILE A 450 -31.28 -0.64 -9.72
N VAL A 451 -30.71 -0.48 -10.93
CA VAL A 451 -29.96 0.72 -11.33
C VAL A 451 -30.77 1.66 -12.23
N LEU A 452 -31.68 1.16 -13.09
CA LEU A 452 -32.31 2.00 -14.12
C LEU A 452 -33.64 2.66 -13.71
N ASN A 453 -34.38 2.11 -12.75
CA ASN A 453 -35.62 2.75 -12.25
C ASN A 453 -35.37 4.04 -11.44
N PRO A 454 -34.27 4.16 -10.65
CA PRO A 454 -33.87 5.45 -10.09
C PRO A 454 -33.38 6.46 -11.15
N VAL A 455 -32.88 5.98 -12.30
CA VAL A 455 -32.28 6.81 -13.36
C VAL A 455 -33.32 7.51 -14.24
N ILE A 456 -34.54 6.98 -14.34
CA ILE A 456 -35.63 7.65 -15.08
C ILE A 456 -36.10 8.93 -14.35
N SER A 457 -35.99 8.96 -13.01
CA SER A 457 -36.23 10.17 -12.20
C SER A 457 -35.10 11.21 -12.35
N LEU A 458 -33.87 10.77 -12.62
CA LEU A 458 -32.68 11.62 -12.84
C LEU A 458 -32.61 12.26 -14.23
N LYS A 459 -33.40 11.80 -15.20
CA LYS A 459 -33.38 12.32 -16.58
C LYS A 459 -33.82 13.79 -16.68
N LYS A 460 -34.66 14.26 -15.73
CA LYS A 460 -35.07 15.68 -15.62
C LYS A 460 -33.95 16.58 -15.06
N SER A 461 -33.10 16.03 -14.19
CA SER A 461 -31.94 16.72 -13.61
C SER A 461 -30.72 16.74 -14.53
N PHE A 462 -30.60 15.73 -15.41
CA PHE A 462 -29.46 15.58 -16.33
C PHE A 462 -29.44 16.63 -17.47
N ASN A 463 -30.61 17.10 -17.92
CA ASN A 463 -30.68 18.14 -18.96
C ASN A 463 -30.24 19.52 -18.44
N ILE A 464 -30.40 19.79 -17.14
CA ILE A 464 -29.90 21.01 -16.49
C ILE A 464 -28.37 20.91 -16.27
N LEU A 465 -27.86 19.69 -16.00
CA LEU A 465 -26.44 19.40 -15.84
C LEU A 465 -25.64 19.54 -17.16
N ILE A 466 -26.21 19.15 -18.32
CA ILE A 466 -25.54 19.27 -19.63
C ILE A 466 -25.36 20.75 -20.06
N CYS A 467 -26.30 21.64 -19.72
CA CYS A 467 -26.14 23.07 -19.97
C CYS A 467 -24.99 23.69 -19.17
N ASN A 468 -24.79 23.26 -17.91
CA ASN A 468 -23.72 23.76 -17.05
C ASN A 468 -22.34 23.12 -17.35
N ILE A 469 -22.31 21.85 -17.79
CA ILE A 469 -21.08 21.15 -18.19
C ILE A 469 -20.47 21.77 -19.46
N LYS A 470 -21.28 22.24 -20.42
CA LYS A 470 -20.78 22.93 -21.63
C LYS A 470 -20.10 24.27 -21.32
N TYR A 471 -20.51 24.97 -20.27
CA TYR A 471 -19.87 26.23 -19.84
C TYR A 471 -18.57 25.98 -19.05
N ILE A 472 -18.50 24.91 -18.26
CA ILE A 472 -17.34 24.58 -17.42
C ILE A 472 -16.21 23.90 -18.22
N PHE A 473 -16.51 23.08 -19.22
CA PHE A 473 -15.48 22.48 -20.09
C PHE A 473 -14.81 23.51 -21.01
N LYS A 474 -15.45 24.64 -21.32
CA LYS A 474 -14.83 25.68 -22.16
C LYS A 474 -13.75 26.49 -21.42
N PHE A 475 -13.77 26.50 -20.07
CA PHE A 475 -12.85 27.31 -19.25
C PHE A 475 -11.69 26.51 -18.63
N LYS A 476 -11.81 25.18 -18.46
CA LYS A 476 -10.76 24.34 -17.83
C LYS A 476 -9.89 23.52 -18.79
N SER A 477 -10.32 23.34 -20.05
CA SER A 477 -9.54 22.61 -21.07
C SER A 477 -8.32 23.38 -21.61
N TYR A 478 -8.19 24.68 -21.33
CA TYR A 478 -7.02 25.46 -21.75
C TYR A 478 -5.88 25.47 -20.73
N SER A 479 -6.17 25.28 -19.43
CA SER A 479 -5.16 25.44 -18.36
C SER A 479 -4.42 24.15 -18.02
N VAL A 480 -5.09 22.99 -18.10
CA VAL A 480 -4.50 21.70 -17.70
C VAL A 480 -3.83 20.99 -18.89
N SER A 481 -4.36 21.17 -20.11
CA SER A 481 -3.77 20.63 -21.33
C SER A 481 -2.44 21.30 -21.69
N LEU A 482 -2.23 22.57 -21.33
CA LEU A 482 -0.96 23.27 -21.57
C LEU A 482 0.18 22.78 -20.66
N ILE A 483 -0.13 22.29 -19.46
CA ILE A 483 0.84 21.75 -18.50
C ILE A 483 1.21 20.30 -18.87
N ILE A 484 0.24 19.50 -19.33
CA ILE A 484 0.44 18.09 -19.67
C ILE A 484 1.17 17.91 -21.02
N VAL A 485 0.94 18.79 -22.01
CA VAL A 485 1.58 18.67 -23.34
C VAL A 485 3.00 19.26 -23.36
N SER A 486 3.37 20.12 -22.41
CA SER A 486 4.71 20.75 -22.39
C SER A 486 5.74 20.05 -21.49
N LEU A 487 5.33 19.33 -20.43
CA LEU A 487 6.26 18.71 -19.47
C LEU A 487 6.56 17.22 -19.72
N GLY A 488 5.57 16.42 -20.16
CA GLY A 488 5.75 14.96 -20.29
C GLY A 488 6.73 14.53 -21.38
N PRO A 489 6.64 15.08 -22.62
CA PRO A 489 7.55 14.70 -23.70
C PRO A 489 8.92 15.39 -23.62
N ARG A 490 9.01 16.62 -23.07
CA ARG A 490 10.26 17.41 -23.08
C ARG A 490 11.26 17.04 -21.99
N LEU A 491 10.82 16.36 -20.92
CA LEU A 491 11.73 15.78 -19.92
C LEU A 491 12.40 14.48 -20.40
N ALA A 492 11.79 13.75 -21.34
CA ALA A 492 12.36 12.54 -21.90
C ALA A 492 13.29 12.80 -23.09
N THR A 493 13.16 13.94 -23.77
CA THR A 493 13.93 14.23 -25.00
C THR A 493 15.13 15.17 -24.81
N TYR A 494 15.40 15.68 -23.61
CA TYR A 494 16.54 16.59 -23.37
C TYR A 494 17.57 16.12 -22.32
N SER A 495 17.44 14.91 -21.79
CA SER A 495 18.48 14.27 -20.98
C SER A 495 19.12 13.12 -21.76
N GLY A 496 19.77 13.46 -22.88
CA GLY A 496 20.73 12.57 -23.51
C GLY A 496 21.96 12.45 -22.61
N ALA A 497 22.24 11.25 -22.11
CA ALA A 497 23.50 10.68 -21.60
C ALA A 497 24.41 11.45 -20.60
N TYR A 498 24.25 12.76 -20.38
CA TYR A 498 25.17 13.59 -19.59
C TYR A 498 24.56 14.14 -18.29
N ALA A 499 23.23 14.12 -18.13
CA ALA A 499 22.56 14.66 -16.94
C ALA A 499 22.35 13.64 -15.80
N SER A 500 22.40 12.33 -16.10
CA SER A 500 22.24 11.27 -15.08
C SER A 500 23.42 11.20 -14.11
N ASP A 501 24.64 11.46 -14.59
CA ASP A 501 25.85 11.32 -13.79
C ASP A 501 26.06 12.49 -12.82
N TYR A 502 25.50 13.66 -13.12
CA TYR A 502 25.63 14.85 -12.27
C TYR A 502 24.62 14.87 -11.11
N LEU A 503 23.40 14.38 -11.35
CA LEU A 503 22.36 14.30 -10.31
C LEU A 503 22.59 13.12 -9.35
N ALA A 504 23.07 11.98 -9.85
CA ALA A 504 23.36 10.81 -9.01
C ALA A 504 24.54 10.99 -8.05
N ASN A 505 25.47 11.90 -8.35
CA ASN A 505 26.66 12.18 -7.53
C ASN A 505 26.51 13.43 -6.64
N SER A 506 25.35 14.09 -6.65
CA SER A 506 25.12 15.25 -5.79
C SER A 506 24.73 14.82 -4.37
N PRO A 507 25.34 15.40 -3.31
CA PRO A 507 24.97 15.10 -1.91
C PRO A 507 23.54 15.51 -1.54
N GLU A 508 22.84 16.22 -2.43
CA GLU A 508 21.47 16.71 -2.26
C GLU A 508 20.40 15.73 -2.81
N TYR A 509 20.80 14.72 -3.59
CA TYR A 509 19.89 13.71 -4.19
C TYR A 509 19.11 12.87 -3.16
N PRO A 510 19.69 12.42 -2.02
CA PRO A 510 18.95 11.73 -0.97
C PRO A 510 17.95 12.66 -0.27
N LEU A 511 18.30 13.94 -0.13
CA LEU A 511 17.45 14.96 0.47
C LEU A 511 16.22 15.22 -0.41
N PHE A 512 16.40 15.32 -1.73
CA PHE A 512 15.29 15.51 -2.68
C PHE A 512 14.30 14.33 -2.66
N ILE A 513 14.80 13.10 -2.59
CA ILE A 513 13.97 11.89 -2.45
C ILE A 513 13.24 11.88 -1.09
N PHE A 514 13.94 12.21 -0.01
CA PHE A 514 13.36 12.33 1.33
C PHE A 514 12.23 13.36 1.38
N PHE A 515 12.46 14.58 0.86
CA PHE A 515 11.44 15.60 0.80
C PHE A 515 10.26 15.15 -0.06
N PHE A 516 10.48 14.48 -1.21
CA PHE A 516 9.38 14.00 -2.04
C PHE A 516 8.50 12.93 -1.36
N TYR A 517 9.11 11.95 -0.67
CA TYR A 517 8.34 10.94 0.07
C TYR A 517 7.68 11.51 1.34
N PHE A 518 8.31 12.47 2.00
CA PHE A 518 7.73 13.22 3.12
C PHE A 518 6.54 14.07 2.66
N PHE A 519 6.66 14.77 1.52
CA PHE A 519 5.55 15.49 0.88
C PHE A 519 4.45 14.53 0.43
N ALA A 520 4.78 13.35 -0.10
CA ALA A 520 3.79 12.33 -0.43
C ALA A 520 3.04 11.85 0.82
N LEU A 521 3.74 11.58 1.93
CA LEU A 521 3.16 11.16 3.20
C LEU A 521 2.24 12.25 3.81
N ILE A 522 2.66 13.51 3.80
CA ILE A 522 1.84 14.65 4.20
C ILE A 522 0.62 14.80 3.28
N THR A 523 0.81 14.62 1.98
CA THR A 523 -0.29 14.63 1.01
C THR A 523 -1.27 13.49 1.31
N TYR A 524 -0.81 12.28 1.61
CA TYR A 524 -1.66 11.15 2.03
C TYR A 524 -2.42 11.46 3.33
N PHE A 525 -1.79 12.10 4.31
CA PHE A 525 -2.40 12.46 5.58
C PHE A 525 -3.48 13.55 5.41
N LEU A 526 -3.16 14.65 4.73
CA LEU A 526 -4.11 15.72 4.39
C LEU A 526 -5.23 15.23 3.45
N PHE A 527 -4.93 14.21 2.64
CA PHE A 527 -5.88 13.59 1.74
C PHE A 527 -6.82 12.59 2.45
N GLY A 528 -6.31 11.81 3.40
CA GLY A 528 -7.13 11.03 4.33
C GLY A 528 -8.07 11.93 5.12
N LEU A 529 -7.59 13.12 5.52
CA LEU A 529 -8.40 14.15 6.17
C LEU A 529 -9.50 14.71 5.25
N THR A 530 -9.22 14.98 3.97
CA THR A 530 -10.23 15.46 3.01
C THR A 530 -11.23 14.37 2.60
N LEU A 531 -10.82 13.10 2.52
CA LEU A 531 -11.74 11.98 2.30
C LEU A 531 -12.64 11.74 3.53
N TYR A 532 -12.06 11.87 4.73
CA TYR A 532 -12.79 11.85 6.00
C TYR A 532 -13.81 13.00 6.06
N GLN A 533 -13.40 14.23 5.75
CA GLN A 533 -14.29 15.38 5.68
C GLN A 533 -15.38 15.23 4.61
N ALA A 534 -15.06 14.71 3.42
CA ALA A 534 -16.03 14.45 2.36
C ALA A 534 -17.07 13.39 2.79
N THR A 535 -16.61 12.36 3.51
CA THR A 535 -17.47 11.30 4.06
C THR A 535 -18.39 11.84 5.15
N LEU A 536 -17.86 12.67 6.07
CA LEU A 536 -18.67 13.39 7.06
C LEU A 536 -19.70 14.32 6.41
N LEU A 537 -19.33 15.01 5.33
CA LEU A 537 -20.22 15.91 4.60
C LEU A 537 -21.38 15.15 3.94
N ILE A 538 -21.11 13.96 3.38
CA ILE A 538 -22.16 13.06 2.88
C ILE A 538 -23.05 12.58 4.01
N LEU A 539 -22.47 12.08 5.10
CA LEU A 539 -23.23 11.55 6.23
C LEU A 539 -24.14 12.63 6.82
N PHE A 540 -23.64 13.85 6.95
CA PHE A 540 -24.41 15.01 7.39
C PHE A 540 -25.50 15.41 6.38
N ALA A 541 -25.15 15.50 5.09
CA ALA A 541 -26.10 15.84 4.03
C ALA A 541 -27.21 14.79 3.89
N PHE A 542 -26.93 13.51 4.09
CA PHE A 542 -27.94 12.45 4.04
C PHE A 542 -28.81 12.41 5.30
N LYS A 543 -28.25 12.74 6.46
CA LYS A 543 -28.97 12.78 7.76
C LYS A 543 -29.90 13.99 7.88
N LYS A 544 -29.49 15.18 7.40
CA LYS A 544 -30.24 16.44 7.60
C LYS A 544 -30.33 17.36 6.38
N GLY A 545 -29.66 17.05 5.28
CA GLY A 545 -29.55 17.95 4.13
C GLY A 545 -30.73 17.89 3.16
N THR A 546 -30.94 18.99 2.44
CA THR A 546 -31.89 19.09 1.31
C THR A 546 -31.40 18.24 0.12
N ILE A 547 -32.30 17.95 -0.84
CA ILE A 547 -31.95 17.21 -2.07
C ILE A 547 -30.75 17.82 -2.81
N ILE A 548 -30.63 19.15 -2.82
CA ILE A 548 -29.52 19.87 -3.44
C ILE A 548 -28.22 19.64 -2.66
N GLN A 549 -28.26 19.67 -1.33
CA GLN A 549 -27.09 19.41 -0.48
C GLN A 549 -26.63 17.95 -0.58
N LYS A 550 -27.56 17.00 -0.69
CA LYS A 550 -27.24 15.59 -0.98
C LYS A 550 -26.56 15.44 -2.34
N GLY A 551 -27.07 16.12 -3.37
CA GLY A 551 -26.47 16.13 -4.71
C GLY A 551 -25.06 16.73 -4.73
N LEU A 552 -24.84 17.84 -4.05
CA LEU A 552 -23.53 18.49 -3.95
C LEU A 552 -22.52 17.63 -3.17
N ALA A 553 -22.95 16.97 -2.09
CA ALA A 553 -22.10 16.06 -1.32
C ALA A 553 -21.67 14.84 -2.15
N ILE A 554 -22.57 14.29 -2.98
CA ILE A 554 -22.25 13.19 -3.90
C ILE A 554 -21.24 13.65 -4.97
N ILE A 555 -21.44 14.83 -5.56
CA ILE A 555 -20.51 15.39 -6.56
C ILE A 555 -19.13 15.63 -5.94
N PHE A 556 -19.09 16.16 -4.72
CA PHE A 556 -17.83 16.39 -4.00
C PHE A 556 -17.10 15.07 -3.72
N PHE A 557 -17.83 14.03 -3.29
CA PHE A 557 -17.26 12.70 -3.06
C PHE A 557 -16.74 12.03 -4.34
N ILE A 558 -17.50 12.08 -5.43
CA ILE A 558 -17.07 11.53 -6.72
C ILE A 558 -15.81 12.24 -7.22
N ASN A 559 -15.75 13.58 -7.08
CA ASN A 559 -14.56 14.34 -7.43
C ASN A 559 -13.37 13.93 -6.56
N SER A 560 -13.52 13.91 -5.22
CA SER A 560 -12.46 13.47 -4.31
C SER A 560 -11.98 12.06 -4.64
N PHE A 561 -12.90 11.13 -4.95
CA PHE A 561 -12.59 9.75 -5.35
C PHE A 561 -11.80 9.67 -6.68
N THR A 562 -12.19 10.47 -7.67
CA THR A 562 -11.52 10.54 -8.98
C THR A 562 -10.09 11.10 -8.84
N TYR A 563 -9.88 12.04 -7.93
CA TYR A 563 -8.55 12.54 -7.56
C TYR A 563 -7.69 11.46 -6.85
N VAL A 564 -8.26 10.62 -5.97
CA VAL A 564 -7.54 9.45 -5.39
C VAL A 564 -7.00 8.58 -6.52
N PHE A 565 -7.88 8.26 -7.48
CA PHE A 565 -7.61 7.30 -8.54
C PHE A 565 -6.53 7.83 -9.49
N ALA A 566 -6.55 9.14 -9.79
CA ALA A 566 -5.50 9.77 -10.59
C ALA A 566 -4.13 9.70 -9.88
N ILE A 567 -4.06 9.96 -8.58
CA ILE A 567 -2.79 9.96 -7.82
C ILE A 567 -2.24 8.54 -7.64
N ILE A 568 -3.09 7.54 -7.35
CA ILE A 568 -2.67 6.13 -7.27
C ILE A 568 -2.09 5.67 -8.61
N ASN A 569 -2.74 6.00 -9.73
CA ASN A 569 -2.21 5.66 -11.05
C ASN A 569 -0.89 6.39 -11.33
N ILE A 570 -0.79 7.69 -11.01
CA ILE A 570 0.46 8.45 -11.12
C ILE A 570 1.58 7.80 -10.29
N PHE A 571 1.30 7.31 -9.08
CA PHE A 571 2.30 6.68 -8.22
C PHE A 571 2.68 5.26 -8.67
N VAL A 572 1.72 4.47 -9.14
CA VAL A 572 1.97 3.12 -9.70
C VAL A 572 2.78 3.23 -10.98
N ASP A 573 2.43 4.18 -11.86
CA ASP A 573 3.15 4.44 -13.09
C ASP A 573 4.53 5.04 -12.78
N PHE A 574 4.63 6.02 -11.88
CA PHE A 574 5.93 6.60 -11.50
C PHE A 574 6.85 5.58 -10.84
N ASN A 575 6.38 4.70 -9.95
CA ASN A 575 7.21 3.63 -9.40
C ASN A 575 7.68 2.64 -10.47
N TYR A 576 6.83 2.35 -11.45
CA TYR A 576 7.17 1.52 -12.60
C TYR A 576 8.23 2.19 -13.51
N TYR A 577 8.08 3.50 -13.78
CA TYR A 577 9.04 4.27 -14.58
C TYR A 577 10.35 4.54 -13.80
N PHE A 578 10.30 4.85 -12.51
CA PHE A 578 11.47 5.07 -11.66
C PHE A 578 12.32 3.80 -11.53
N SER A 579 11.71 2.63 -11.34
CA SER A 579 12.46 1.37 -11.29
C SER A 579 13.09 0.99 -12.64
N LYS A 580 12.50 1.46 -13.76
CA LYS A 580 12.91 1.11 -15.13
C LYS A 580 13.92 2.09 -15.75
N TYR A 581 13.96 3.34 -15.31
CA TYR A 581 14.76 4.39 -15.95
C TYR A 581 15.78 5.07 -15.02
N ILE A 582 15.66 4.94 -13.69
CA ILE A 582 16.56 5.62 -12.73
C ILE A 582 17.46 4.62 -11.98
N ILE A 583 17.01 3.40 -11.73
CA ILE A 583 17.84 2.34 -11.11
C ILE A 583 18.60 1.51 -12.18
N THR A 584 18.15 1.56 -13.42
CA THR A 584 18.73 0.85 -14.57
C THR A 584 19.58 1.74 -15.51
N PRO A 585 20.59 2.49 -15.03
CA PRO A 585 21.64 2.93 -15.94
C PRO A 585 23.03 2.64 -15.38
N VAL A 586 23.46 1.38 -15.46
CA VAL A 586 24.87 1.02 -15.64
C VAL A 586 24.86 -0.25 -16.49
N TYR A 587 25.47 -0.22 -17.69
CA TYR A 587 25.70 -1.33 -18.65
C TYR A 587 25.07 -1.30 -20.05
N CYS A 588 24.52 -0.17 -20.55
CA CYS A 588 24.25 -0.04 -21.99
C CYS A 588 25.04 1.07 -22.70
N ALA A 589 26.20 1.46 -22.17
CA ALA A 589 27.03 2.52 -22.76
C ALA A 589 28.36 2.04 -23.38
N ASN A 590 28.62 0.74 -23.53
CA ASN A 590 29.91 0.28 -24.09
C ASN A 590 29.86 -0.65 -25.32
N ASP A 591 28.69 -1.10 -25.80
CA ASP A 591 28.66 -2.09 -26.88
C ASP A 591 27.92 -1.62 -28.15
N ASN A 592 28.06 -0.34 -28.55
CA ASN A 592 27.64 0.10 -29.90
C ASN A 592 28.36 1.40 -30.32
N ILE A 593 29.61 1.29 -30.76
CA ILE A 593 30.18 2.24 -31.74
C ILE A 593 30.37 1.44 -33.03
N PRO A 594 29.69 1.80 -34.14
CA PRO A 594 29.97 1.17 -35.42
C PRO A 594 31.34 1.64 -35.92
N SER A 595 32.27 0.72 -36.10
CA SER A 595 33.55 0.97 -36.76
C SER A 595 33.32 1.16 -38.26
N SER A 596 33.43 2.40 -38.73
CA SER A 596 33.70 2.70 -40.14
C SER A 596 35.21 2.61 -40.43
N PRO A 597 35.62 2.30 -41.67
CA PRO A 597 36.98 1.83 -41.97
C PRO A 597 37.97 2.98 -42.26
N GLY A 598 39.23 2.75 -41.88
CA GLY A 598 40.42 3.31 -42.53
C GLY A 598 40.83 4.71 -42.11
N LEU A 599 41.96 4.82 -41.40
CA LEU A 599 43.14 5.59 -41.82
C LEU A 599 44.30 5.32 -40.82
N ASP A 600 45.48 5.12 -41.39
CA ASP A 600 46.71 4.62 -40.78
C ASP A 600 47.37 5.55 -39.74
N PRO A 601 48.31 5.02 -38.93
CA PRO A 601 49.04 5.75 -37.90
C PRO A 601 50.30 6.44 -38.46
N PHE A 602 50.82 7.39 -37.66
CA PHE A 602 52.12 8.10 -37.72
C PHE A 602 52.10 9.61 -37.95
N ASN A 603 52.75 10.28 -36.98
CA ASN A 603 53.46 11.56 -36.98
C ASN A 603 52.90 12.77 -36.22
N ASP A 604 53.31 12.82 -34.95
CA ASP A 604 54.36 13.70 -34.38
C ASP A 604 54.12 15.17 -33.96
N HIS A 605 54.78 15.43 -32.81
CA HIS A 605 55.35 16.67 -32.29
C HIS A 605 54.50 17.73 -31.52
N SER A 606 54.66 17.62 -30.19
CA SER A 606 55.18 18.65 -29.27
C SER A 606 54.40 19.94 -28.98
N GLY A 607 54.16 20.22 -27.68
CA GLY A 607 54.16 21.60 -27.20
C GLY A 607 53.28 21.96 -26.00
N ARG A 608 53.84 21.83 -24.79
CA ARG A 608 53.64 22.66 -23.58
C ARG A 608 52.24 22.76 -22.96
N GLY A 609 52.16 22.17 -21.76
CA GLY A 609 51.13 22.48 -20.77
C GLY A 609 51.23 23.93 -20.27
N GLY A 610 50.06 24.53 -20.07
CA GLY A 610 49.84 25.75 -19.30
C GLY A 610 48.69 25.51 -18.34
N PHE A 611 49.01 25.40 -17.04
CA PHE A 611 48.04 25.50 -15.95
C PHE A 611 47.49 26.93 -15.93
N GLN A 612 46.17 27.12 -16.03
CA GLN A 612 45.54 28.38 -15.65
C GLN A 612 45.59 28.51 -14.11
N PRO A 613 45.87 29.71 -13.55
CA PRO A 613 45.91 29.89 -12.11
C PRO A 613 44.50 29.86 -11.52
N PRO A 614 44.34 29.50 -10.24
CA PRO A 614 43.04 29.48 -9.59
C PRO A 614 42.44 30.88 -9.54
N VAL A 615 41.15 30.97 -9.86
CA VAL A 615 40.35 32.19 -9.74
C VAL A 615 40.41 32.69 -8.30
N ASP A 616 40.80 33.95 -8.12
CA ASP A 616 40.87 34.61 -6.81
C ASP A 616 39.44 34.91 -6.31
N ILE A 617 38.90 33.94 -5.57
CA ILE A 617 37.55 33.94 -4.98
C ILE A 617 37.28 35.23 -4.19
N ASN A 618 38.29 35.86 -3.59
CA ASN A 618 38.11 37.08 -2.81
C ASN A 618 37.76 38.29 -3.69
N LYS A 619 38.16 38.28 -4.97
CA LYS A 619 37.88 39.35 -5.93
C LYS A 619 36.44 39.29 -6.46
N GLU A 620 35.89 38.09 -6.63
CA GLU A 620 34.49 37.88 -7.02
C GLU A 620 33.51 38.15 -5.87
N ILE A 621 33.88 37.80 -4.64
CA ILE A 621 33.06 38.10 -3.45
C ILE A 621 32.94 39.62 -3.26
N LYS A 622 34.02 40.37 -3.47
CA LYS A 622 34.03 41.83 -3.35
C LYS A 622 33.18 42.51 -4.45
N SER A 623 33.26 42.00 -5.68
CA SER A 623 32.41 42.42 -6.81
C SER A 623 30.91 42.20 -6.55
N GLY A 624 30.55 41.04 -5.97
CA GLY A 624 29.18 40.73 -5.57
C GLY A 624 28.66 41.61 -4.43
N TYR A 625 29.53 41.91 -3.46
CA TYR A 625 29.21 42.78 -2.31
C TYR A 625 28.97 44.24 -2.73
N ASP A 626 29.82 44.79 -3.61
CA ASP A 626 29.71 46.17 -4.09
C ASP A 626 28.46 46.38 -4.98
N SER A 627 28.03 45.34 -5.71
CA SER A 627 26.80 45.34 -6.51
C SER A 627 25.52 45.28 -5.64
N ALA A 628 25.57 44.55 -4.52
CA ALA A 628 24.48 44.47 -3.56
C ALA A 628 24.26 45.80 -2.81
N ILE A 629 25.34 46.49 -2.42
CA ILE A 629 25.26 47.82 -1.76
C ILE A 629 24.67 48.88 -2.70
N LYS A 630 24.97 48.82 -4.01
CA LYS A 630 24.41 49.74 -5.01
C LYS A 630 22.91 49.54 -5.27
N THR A 631 22.40 48.33 -5.07
CA THR A 631 21.02 47.96 -5.40
C THR A 631 20.04 48.24 -4.26
N PHE A 632 20.51 48.20 -3.01
CA PHE A 632 19.66 48.29 -1.82
C PHE A 632 19.90 49.53 -0.97
N GLY A 633 20.26 50.66 -1.59
CA GLY A 633 20.60 51.90 -0.90
C GLY A 633 19.65 52.26 0.26
N GLY A 634 20.21 52.44 1.45
CA GLY A 634 19.48 52.94 2.63
C GLY A 634 19.95 52.31 3.95
N GLU A 635 20.22 53.17 4.92
CA GLU A 635 20.99 52.92 6.15
C GLU A 635 20.35 52.06 7.25
N GLU A 636 21.26 51.39 7.97
CA GLU A 636 21.30 51.01 9.39
C GLU A 636 20.00 50.76 10.17
N LYS A 637 19.70 49.47 10.41
CA LYS A 637 19.32 48.90 11.73
C LYS A 637 19.06 47.38 11.65
N THR A 638 20.09 46.57 11.45
CA THR A 638 20.01 45.10 11.71
C THR A 638 21.40 44.53 12.01
N SER A 639 21.44 43.54 12.89
CA SER A 639 22.65 42.98 13.49
C SER A 639 23.52 42.22 12.46
N VAL A 640 24.83 42.17 12.68
CA VAL A 640 25.83 41.59 11.74
C VAL A 640 25.53 40.12 11.39
N THR A 641 24.88 39.38 12.29
CA THR A 641 24.44 38.00 12.10
C THR A 641 23.33 37.86 11.06
N GLU A 642 22.36 38.79 11.01
CA GLU A 642 21.26 38.75 10.04
C GLU A 642 21.72 39.10 8.62
N ARG A 643 22.74 39.95 8.49
CA ARG A 643 23.35 40.28 7.19
C ARG A 643 24.14 39.11 6.59
N TYR A 644 24.75 38.26 7.43
CA TYR A 644 25.42 37.04 6.96
C TYR A 644 24.43 35.93 6.56
N SER A 645 23.31 35.78 7.29
CA SER A 645 22.24 34.84 6.92
C SER A 645 21.53 35.23 5.62
N MET A 646 21.30 36.54 5.42
CA MET A 646 20.76 37.06 4.15
C MET A 646 21.78 36.96 3.01
N ALA A 647 23.06 37.29 3.19
CA ALA A 647 24.04 37.20 2.10
C ALA A 647 24.22 35.77 1.56
N ILE A 648 24.17 34.75 2.43
CA ILE A 648 24.24 33.34 2.04
C ILE A 648 22.93 32.88 1.39
N GLY A 649 21.77 33.29 1.92
CA GLY A 649 20.46 32.96 1.35
C GLY A 649 20.19 33.62 -0.01
N THR A 650 20.55 34.89 -0.17
CA THR A 650 20.31 35.65 -1.40
C THR A 650 21.37 35.36 -2.47
N GLY A 651 22.61 35.02 -2.09
CA GLY A 651 23.64 34.56 -3.04
C GLY A 651 23.32 33.21 -3.67
N LEU A 652 22.76 32.27 -2.89
CA LEU A 652 22.25 30.99 -3.40
C LEU A 652 21.00 31.19 -4.27
N CYS A 653 20.09 32.09 -3.86
CA CYS A 653 18.88 32.40 -4.61
C CYS A 653 19.16 33.18 -5.90
N ALA A 654 20.15 34.08 -5.94
CA ALA A 654 20.50 34.84 -7.15
C ALA A 654 21.16 33.96 -8.23
N LYS A 655 21.99 32.98 -7.82
CA LYS A 655 22.59 32.01 -8.74
C LYS A 655 21.56 31.01 -9.28
N LEU A 656 20.54 30.66 -8.48
CA LEU A 656 19.40 29.84 -8.90
C LEU A 656 18.35 30.62 -9.71
N ALA A 657 18.16 31.92 -9.45
CA ALA A 657 17.23 32.78 -10.17
C ALA A 657 17.77 33.21 -11.55
N TYR A 658 19.08 33.42 -11.69
CA TYR A 658 19.69 33.75 -12.99
C TYR A 658 19.65 32.57 -13.99
N GLN A 659 19.46 31.33 -13.51
CA GLN A 659 19.36 30.13 -14.34
C GLN A 659 17.94 29.54 -14.49
N SER A 660 16.92 30.07 -13.81
CA SER A 660 15.59 29.45 -13.80
C SER A 660 14.42 30.44 -13.84
N ASN A 661 14.37 31.27 -14.89
CA ASN A 661 13.15 32.04 -15.14
C ASN A 661 11.96 31.10 -15.41
N SER A 662 10.93 31.19 -14.55
CA SER A 662 9.54 30.67 -14.61
C SER A 662 9.08 29.51 -13.72
N LYS A 663 9.94 28.79 -12.98
CA LYS A 663 9.49 27.55 -12.27
C LYS A 663 9.17 27.69 -10.78
N LEU A 664 9.73 28.69 -10.07
CA LEU A 664 9.40 28.90 -8.64
C LEU A 664 8.04 29.61 -8.42
N ALA A 665 7.58 30.39 -9.40
CA ALA A 665 6.28 31.08 -9.33
C ALA A 665 5.09 30.09 -9.30
N ALA A 666 5.22 28.93 -9.96
CA ALA A 666 4.20 27.89 -9.98
C ALA A 666 4.07 27.13 -8.64
N LEU A 667 5.17 26.96 -7.91
CA LEU A 667 5.16 26.35 -6.57
C LEU A 667 4.55 27.30 -5.53
N GLY A 668 4.85 28.60 -5.63
CA GLY A 668 4.24 29.64 -4.81
C GLY A 668 2.73 29.80 -5.04
N LEU A 669 2.27 29.69 -6.29
CA LEU A 669 0.84 29.68 -6.64
C LEU A 669 0.12 28.42 -6.13
N GLY A 670 0.79 27.26 -6.08
CA GLY A 670 0.27 26.03 -5.51
C GLY A 670 0.08 26.09 -3.98
N LEU A 671 1.04 26.68 -3.26
CA LEU A 671 0.90 26.93 -1.82
C LEU A 671 -0.20 27.98 -1.56
N GLY A 672 -0.22 29.07 -2.35
CA GLY A 672 -1.23 30.12 -2.23
C GLY A 672 -2.65 29.60 -2.42
N THR A 673 -2.86 28.67 -3.36
CA THR A 673 -4.18 28.06 -3.63
C THR A 673 -4.59 27.00 -2.62
N ALA A 674 -3.65 26.22 -2.08
CA ALA A 674 -3.95 25.24 -1.01
C ALA A 674 -4.25 25.93 0.33
N VAL A 675 -3.48 26.97 0.69
CA VAL A 675 -3.70 27.76 1.92
C VAL A 675 -5.00 28.57 1.82
N SER A 676 -5.30 29.17 0.67
CA SER A 676 -6.59 29.86 0.47
C SER A 676 -7.78 28.90 0.40
N ALA A 677 -7.61 27.68 -0.11
CA ALA A 677 -8.65 26.65 -0.03
C ALA A 677 -8.92 26.22 1.41
N VAL A 678 -7.88 25.95 2.21
CA VAL A 678 -8.04 25.62 3.64
C VAL A 678 -8.68 26.80 4.39
N SER A 679 -8.20 28.03 4.19
CA SER A 679 -8.74 29.25 4.80
C SER A 679 -10.22 29.47 4.46
N ALA A 680 -10.60 29.34 3.19
CA ALA A 680 -11.99 29.45 2.76
C ALA A 680 -12.87 28.32 3.31
N THR A 681 -12.31 27.13 3.55
CA THR A 681 -13.05 26.01 4.15
C THR A 681 -13.28 26.25 5.64
N THR A 682 -12.31 26.82 6.36
CA THR A 682 -12.49 27.25 7.76
C THR A 682 -13.51 28.38 7.89
N GLU A 683 -13.47 29.39 7.01
CA GLU A 683 -14.46 30.48 7.01
C GLU A 683 -15.88 29.98 6.71
N ILE A 684 -16.03 29.00 5.80
CA ILE A 684 -17.33 28.37 5.52
C ILE A 684 -17.81 27.57 6.74
N LEU A 685 -16.94 26.79 7.38
CA LEU A 685 -17.25 26.03 8.60
C LEU A 685 -17.62 26.93 9.78
N ASP A 686 -16.91 28.04 9.97
CA ASP A 686 -17.22 29.03 10.99
C ASP A 686 -18.54 29.74 10.70
N SER A 687 -18.80 30.13 9.44
CA SER A 687 -20.11 30.65 8.99
C SER A 687 -21.27 29.68 9.25
N PHE A 688 -21.05 28.37 9.06
CA PHE A 688 -22.05 27.34 9.38
C PHE A 688 -22.28 27.21 10.89
N LYS A 689 -21.23 27.36 11.69
CA LYS A 689 -21.30 27.29 13.16
C LYS A 689 -22.00 28.52 13.74
N THR A 690 -21.71 29.72 13.25
CA THR A 690 -22.38 30.97 13.67
C THR A 690 -23.86 30.97 13.30
N ASN A 691 -24.22 30.50 12.09
CA ASN A 691 -25.63 30.34 11.69
C ASN A 691 -26.38 29.28 12.50
N TYR A 692 -25.68 28.25 13.00
CA TYR A 692 -26.29 27.23 13.86
C TYR A 692 -26.57 27.79 15.26
N ASP A 693 -25.62 28.53 15.83
CA ASP A 693 -25.76 29.14 17.17
C ASP A 693 -26.81 30.27 17.18
N GLU A 694 -26.94 31.06 16.10
CA GLU A 694 -28.02 32.05 15.96
C GLU A 694 -29.41 31.43 15.82
N ASN A 695 -29.53 30.29 15.13
CA ASN A 695 -30.80 29.59 14.99
C ASN A 695 -31.20 28.83 16.27
N MET A 696 -30.23 28.32 17.04
CA MET A 696 -30.48 27.77 18.38
C MET A 696 -30.96 28.85 19.36
N LYS A 697 -30.36 30.04 19.35
CA LYS A 697 -30.79 31.21 20.16
C LYS A 697 -32.14 31.79 19.75
N LYS A 698 -32.62 31.55 18.52
CA LYS A 698 -33.98 31.92 18.09
C LYS A 698 -35.02 30.83 18.38
N SER A 699 -34.59 29.64 18.78
CA SER A 699 -35.47 28.49 19.11
C SER A 699 -35.63 28.21 20.61
N GLN A 700 -34.74 28.79 21.44
CA GLN A 700 -34.94 28.99 22.88
C GLN A 700 -35.67 30.32 23.10
#